data_AF-A0AAD9IW86-F1
#
_entry.id   AF-A0AAD9IW86-F1
#
_cell.length_a   1.000
_cell.length_b   1.000
_cell.length_c   1.000
_cell.angle_alpha   90.00
_cell.angle_beta   90.00
_cell.angle_gamma   90.00
#
_symmetry.space_group_name_H-M   'P 1'
#
loop_
_entity.id
_entity.type
_entity.pdbx_description
1 polymer ?
#
loop_
_entity_poly.entity_id
_entity_poly.type
_entity_poly.pdbx_seq_one_letter_code
_entity_poly.pdbx_strand_id
1 'polypeptide(L)'
;MLQLNNISKIFHQGATDIVHALSDVSLHVEERDFITVIGSNGAGKSTLLNIIAGTEFPNKGNILFQNKEVTSFPEYKRAQFIGRVFQNPVLGTAANMSIEDNMTLSMRKGRKKLTISLDSKRRTEFARLLASLEMGLEHRMKENTGLLSGGQRQALTLLMMVQSNPKLVLLDEHTAALDPANAEKILALTLEYIKEKSLTTIMITHNMHQAIQLDFHLRAQGTYAYRVSDTYGGLKRFVAHIKALPFAADLLVVTGDLSDDGSISSYALVKDQLQSLNIPYYILPGNHDDLTCMCDMFDDTAPYLRFMRKPGAIYSFNYSGIRMILLNSAHRGMQGGEVSDETLKDLTQLFKGEQYNILFSHHPPCNSGIGFMDASGYKNKEALLQILSQTPRLLFVACGHIHRAISATVAATHILVAPSTAMQLHLNLTQQAPVIFFITPMFLFATGSNEKEGKVLRILTWEGYAPAELVEKFRNETGIDVKLAYVGDNNELIAKLAASKGSGFDLIQPTSNWVLTAESQYGVYQAIDLGKINTDNIDVDLLNAVTDATTINNEQFAVPFCWGTTALAVNTKYAPKAGMTYKDLLNSQYAGRISYRSKYDTFYMIAYALGLDPRKASASESEYRSVMEKVLNKLIETKKYVKTYWGSRQELEELLSRGEVWVASAWDAIGWSLAKTNPDIKYMIPEEGAMGWIDTFAISNEAENIDEAYAWINFIMMPENAAVITSKTGYLVASKGSLELSSPESKKLFEESFSPENIKNIKWYFALPEYAVDIEADVQERLKAATGN
;
A
#
# COMPACT_ATOMS: atom_id res chain seq x y z
N MET A 1 17.68 -21.57 10.39
CA MET A 1 16.74 -22.73 10.16
C MET A 1 16.33 -22.90 8.68
N LEU A 2 15.68 -21.92 8.04
CA LEU A 2 15.38 -21.86 6.60
C LEU A 2 16.10 -20.64 6.01
N GLN A 3 16.75 -20.80 4.86
CA GLN A 3 17.41 -19.70 4.14
C GLN A 3 16.92 -19.69 2.69
N LEU A 4 16.48 -18.53 2.24
CA LEU A 4 16.18 -18.20 0.85
C LEU A 4 17.24 -17.19 0.41
N ASN A 5 18.02 -17.51 -0.62
CA ASN A 5 19.01 -16.58 -1.15
C ASN A 5 18.65 -16.21 -2.58
N ASN A 6 18.43 -14.91 -2.81
CA ASN A 6 18.26 -14.30 -4.13
C ASN A 6 17.15 -14.94 -4.98
N ILE A 7 16.04 -15.30 -4.33
CA ILE A 7 14.94 -16.02 -4.95
C ILE A 7 14.19 -15.11 -5.92
N SER A 8 14.19 -15.49 -7.19
CA SER A 8 13.38 -14.84 -8.22
C SER A 8 12.45 -15.84 -8.88
N LYS A 9 11.21 -15.42 -9.11
CA LYS A 9 10.18 -16.20 -9.80
C LYS A 9 9.52 -15.33 -10.85
N ILE A 10 9.62 -15.79 -12.09
CA ILE A 10 9.05 -15.18 -13.27
C ILE A 10 8.06 -16.18 -13.86
N PHE A 11 6.82 -15.76 -14.03
CA PHE A 11 5.82 -16.51 -14.79
C PHE A 11 5.77 -15.98 -16.22
N HIS A 12 5.32 -16.83 -17.16
CA HIS A 12 5.14 -16.48 -18.57
C HIS A 12 6.44 -16.03 -19.26
N GLN A 13 7.58 -16.62 -18.89
CA GLN A 13 8.88 -16.30 -19.48
C GLN A 13 8.88 -16.58 -21.00
N GLY A 14 9.05 -15.53 -21.81
CA GLY A 14 8.99 -15.58 -23.28
C GLY A 14 7.67 -15.12 -23.89
N ALA A 15 6.67 -14.74 -23.09
CA ALA A 15 5.49 -14.00 -23.53
C ALA A 15 5.72 -12.47 -23.39
N THR A 16 4.85 -11.67 -23.99
CA THR A 16 4.87 -10.20 -23.86
C THR A 16 4.58 -9.72 -22.42
N ASP A 17 3.81 -10.50 -21.65
CA ASP A 17 3.42 -10.17 -20.27
C ASP A 17 4.20 -11.00 -19.24
N ILE A 18 5.46 -10.64 -19.05
CA ILE A 18 6.34 -11.27 -18.07
C ILE A 18 5.93 -10.83 -16.66
N VAL A 19 5.46 -11.76 -15.83
CA VAL A 19 5.10 -11.46 -14.43
C VAL A 19 6.25 -11.81 -13.50
N HIS A 20 6.88 -10.79 -12.94
CA HIS A 20 7.89 -10.92 -11.89
C HIS A 20 7.22 -11.10 -10.53
N ALA A 21 6.80 -12.32 -10.22
CA ALA A 21 6.11 -12.62 -8.97
C ALA A 21 7.03 -12.53 -7.73
N LEU A 22 8.33 -12.78 -7.89
CA LEU A 22 9.36 -12.50 -6.88
C LEU A 22 10.63 -12.00 -7.57
N SER A 23 11.25 -10.96 -7.02
CA SER A 23 12.47 -10.34 -7.55
C SER A 23 13.52 -10.25 -6.45
N ASP A 24 14.57 -11.09 -6.56
CA ASP A 24 15.74 -11.09 -5.68
C ASP A 24 15.45 -11.19 -4.17
N VAL A 25 14.49 -12.03 -3.79
CA VAL A 25 14.05 -12.15 -2.39
C VAL A 25 15.04 -13.00 -1.59
N SER A 26 15.63 -12.42 -0.55
CA SER A 26 16.44 -13.14 0.44
C SER A 26 15.80 -13.08 1.82
N LEU A 27 15.70 -14.22 2.49
CA LEU A 27 15.08 -14.35 3.80
C LEU A 27 15.80 -15.42 4.63
N HIS A 28 16.16 -15.07 5.86
CA HIS A 28 16.69 -16.01 6.84
C HIS A 28 15.68 -16.16 7.98
N VAL A 29 15.28 -17.41 8.23
CA VAL A 29 14.37 -17.81 9.31
C VAL A 29 15.14 -18.71 10.26
N GLU A 30 15.12 -18.39 11.55
CA GLU A 30 15.71 -19.18 12.62
C GLU A 30 14.70 -20.11 13.31
N GLU A 31 15.20 -21.04 14.12
CA GLU A 31 14.31 -21.95 14.84
C GLU A 31 13.46 -21.16 15.84
N ARG A 32 12.15 -21.45 15.85
CA ARG A 32 11.12 -20.82 16.69
C ARG A 32 10.73 -19.41 16.28
N ASP A 33 11.19 -18.93 15.13
CA ASP A 33 10.69 -17.69 14.56
C ASP A 33 9.20 -17.80 14.24
N PHE A 34 8.48 -16.70 14.46
CA PHE A 34 7.13 -16.50 13.94
C PHE A 34 7.15 -15.26 13.04
N ILE A 35 7.03 -15.47 11.73
CA ILE A 35 7.15 -14.41 10.72
C ILE A 35 5.80 -14.19 10.08
N THR A 36 5.33 -12.94 10.06
CA THR A 36 4.12 -12.56 9.34
C THR A 36 4.48 -11.87 8.02
N VAL A 37 3.89 -12.32 6.91
CA VAL A 37 4.07 -11.79 5.56
C VAL A 37 2.77 -11.12 5.12
N ILE A 38 2.84 -9.83 4.86
CA ILE A 38 1.71 -8.98 4.46
C ILE A 38 2.00 -8.31 3.10
N GLY A 39 0.98 -7.82 2.42
CA GLY A 39 1.11 -7.15 1.12
C GLY A 39 -0.17 -7.24 0.30
N SER A 40 -0.26 -6.46 -0.77
CA SER A 40 -1.43 -6.44 -1.67
C SER A 40 -1.66 -7.78 -2.37
N ASN A 41 -2.87 -7.98 -2.90
CA ASN A 41 -3.15 -9.12 -3.77
C ASN A 41 -2.26 -9.04 -5.03
N GLY A 42 -1.68 -10.16 -5.44
CA GLY A 42 -0.73 -10.21 -6.56
C GLY A 42 0.74 -9.92 -6.19
N ALA A 43 1.05 -9.46 -4.98
CA ALA A 43 2.42 -9.15 -4.55
C ALA A 43 3.37 -10.36 -4.35
N GLY A 44 2.98 -11.57 -4.78
CA GLY A 44 3.83 -12.76 -4.70
C GLY A 44 3.83 -13.52 -3.36
N LYS A 45 2.98 -13.17 -2.39
CA LYS A 45 2.93 -13.81 -1.05
C LYS A 45 2.71 -15.32 -1.11
N SER A 46 1.61 -15.77 -1.73
CA SER A 46 1.34 -17.20 -1.86
C SER A 46 2.34 -17.91 -2.77
N THR A 47 2.93 -17.20 -3.75
CA THR A 47 4.04 -17.68 -4.57
C THR A 47 5.28 -17.99 -3.71
N LEU A 48 5.61 -17.13 -2.74
CA LEU A 48 6.68 -17.37 -1.78
C LEU A 48 6.43 -18.65 -0.96
N LEU A 49 5.23 -18.82 -0.40
CA LEU A 49 4.90 -20.06 0.33
C LEU A 49 4.93 -21.31 -0.56
N ASN A 50 4.46 -21.21 -1.81
CA ASN A 50 4.52 -22.31 -2.79
C ASN A 50 5.97 -22.72 -3.09
N ILE A 51 6.87 -21.76 -3.22
CA ILE A 51 8.30 -22.00 -3.44
C ILE A 51 8.96 -22.64 -2.22
N ILE A 52 8.63 -22.20 -1.00
CA ILE A 52 9.13 -22.83 0.24
C ILE A 52 8.57 -24.25 0.38
N ALA A 53 7.29 -24.45 0.11
CA ALA A 53 6.62 -25.75 0.17
C ALA A 53 7.09 -26.74 -0.91
N GLY A 54 7.61 -26.24 -2.04
CA GLY A 54 8.05 -27.07 -3.17
C GLY A 54 6.93 -27.48 -4.12
N THR A 55 5.82 -26.74 -4.12
CA THR A 55 4.77 -26.82 -5.17
C THR A 55 5.11 -25.97 -6.38
N GLU A 56 5.94 -24.94 -6.19
CA GLU A 56 6.55 -24.13 -7.24
C GLU A 56 8.07 -24.11 -7.09
N PHE A 57 8.77 -23.85 -8.20
CA PHE A 57 10.23 -23.76 -8.22
C PHE A 57 10.70 -22.36 -8.65
N PRO A 58 11.75 -21.80 -8.02
CA PRO A 58 12.29 -20.51 -8.39
C PRO A 58 13.06 -20.60 -9.73
N ASN A 59 13.12 -19.50 -10.48
CA ASN A 59 13.97 -19.40 -11.68
C ASN A 59 15.42 -19.08 -11.33
N LYS A 60 15.66 -18.35 -10.24
CA LYS A 60 16.98 -18.00 -9.70
C LYS A 60 16.99 -18.10 -8.18
N GLY A 61 18.19 -18.26 -7.61
CA GLY A 61 18.40 -18.38 -6.17
C GLY A 61 18.31 -19.82 -5.67
N ASN A 62 18.56 -20.01 -4.38
CA ASN A 62 18.49 -21.33 -3.74
C ASN A 62 17.83 -21.29 -2.35
N ILE A 63 17.36 -22.46 -1.92
CA ILE A 63 16.66 -22.66 -0.65
C ILE A 63 17.43 -23.68 0.18
N LEU A 64 17.87 -23.30 1.37
CA LEU A 64 18.46 -24.20 2.35
C LEU A 64 17.50 -24.41 3.52
N PHE A 65 17.32 -25.67 3.93
CA PHE A 65 16.60 -26.03 5.15
C PHE A 65 17.54 -26.83 6.03
N GLN A 66 17.81 -26.35 7.25
CA GLN A 66 18.80 -26.90 8.17
C GLN A 66 20.17 -27.14 7.49
N ASN A 67 20.66 -26.12 6.77
CA ASN A 67 21.91 -26.13 6.00
C ASN A 67 21.96 -27.14 4.84
N LYS A 68 20.85 -27.80 4.52
CA LYS A 68 20.74 -28.67 3.36
C LYS A 68 19.97 -27.97 2.26
N GLU A 69 20.53 -27.93 1.05
CA GLU A 69 19.81 -27.39 -0.08
C GLU A 69 18.60 -28.26 -0.44
N VAL A 70 17.43 -27.62 -0.52
CA VAL A 70 16.13 -28.25 -0.84
C VAL A 70 15.47 -27.64 -2.07
N THR A 71 16.13 -26.72 -2.79
CA THR A 71 15.61 -25.98 -3.95
C THR A 71 14.85 -26.85 -4.95
N SER A 72 15.40 -28.03 -5.29
CA SER A 72 14.83 -28.96 -6.27
C SER A 72 13.89 -30.01 -5.67
N PHE A 73 13.66 -30.00 -4.36
CA PHE A 73 12.83 -31.02 -3.71
C PHE A 73 11.35 -30.72 -4.00
N PRO A 74 10.57 -31.70 -4.51
CA PRO A 74 9.13 -31.55 -4.67
C PRO A 74 8.41 -31.59 -3.32
N GLU A 75 7.18 -31.08 -3.30
CA GLU A 75 6.34 -30.93 -2.11
C GLU A 75 6.32 -32.16 -1.19
N TYR A 76 6.08 -33.37 -1.70
CA TYR A 76 5.99 -34.57 -0.87
C TYR A 76 7.27 -34.90 -0.07
N LYS A 77 8.45 -34.44 -0.54
CA LYS A 77 9.71 -34.58 0.21
C LYS A 77 9.82 -33.53 1.30
N ARG A 78 9.40 -32.29 1.01
CA ARG A 78 9.44 -31.18 1.97
C ARG A 78 8.37 -31.29 3.05
N ALA A 79 7.22 -31.88 2.70
CA ALA A 79 6.12 -32.14 3.60
C ALA A 79 6.51 -32.99 4.83
N GLN A 80 7.63 -33.73 4.80
CA GLN A 80 8.13 -34.46 5.97
C GLN A 80 8.55 -33.54 7.13
N PHE A 81 8.89 -32.29 6.84
CA PHE A 81 9.33 -31.30 7.82
C PHE A 81 8.58 -29.97 7.71
N ILE A 82 7.79 -29.77 6.67
CA ILE A 82 6.90 -28.61 6.49
C ILE A 82 5.43 -29.02 6.68
N GLY A 83 4.73 -28.31 7.54
CA GLY A 83 3.26 -28.33 7.66
C GLY A 83 2.68 -27.08 7.01
N ARG A 84 1.60 -27.21 6.24
CA ARG A 84 0.93 -26.07 5.60
C ARG A 84 -0.56 -26.11 5.88
N VAL A 85 -1.12 -24.95 6.20
CA VAL A 85 -2.56 -24.70 6.25
C VAL A 85 -2.89 -23.74 5.11
N PHE A 86 -3.79 -24.15 4.22
CA PHE A 86 -4.14 -23.41 3.01
C PHE A 86 -5.27 -22.40 3.27
N GLN A 87 -5.34 -21.39 2.41
CA GLN A 87 -6.43 -20.40 2.41
C GLN A 87 -7.77 -21.07 2.15
N ASN A 88 -7.81 -22.03 1.21
CA ASN A 88 -8.98 -22.86 0.94
C ASN A 88 -8.98 -24.10 1.86
N PRO A 89 -9.94 -24.21 2.81
CA PRO A 89 -10.00 -25.33 3.76
C PRO A 89 -10.17 -26.71 3.12
N VAL A 90 -10.68 -26.76 1.88
CA VAL A 90 -10.89 -28.01 1.14
C VAL A 90 -9.56 -28.66 0.75
N LEU A 91 -8.51 -27.85 0.54
CA LEU A 91 -7.18 -28.37 0.12
C LEU A 91 -6.42 -29.06 1.27
N GLY A 92 -6.81 -28.82 2.53
CA GLY A 92 -6.14 -29.36 3.71
C GLY A 92 -6.61 -30.76 4.13
N THR A 93 -7.70 -31.28 3.56
CA THR A 93 -8.33 -32.54 3.98
C THR A 93 -8.72 -33.42 2.78
N ALA A 94 -8.70 -34.73 2.96
CA ALA A 94 -9.26 -35.67 2.01
C ALA A 94 -10.77 -35.79 2.22
N ALA A 95 -11.56 -35.04 1.44
CA ALA A 95 -13.00 -34.86 1.60
C ALA A 95 -13.81 -36.17 1.65
N ASN A 96 -13.38 -37.19 0.91
CA ASN A 96 -14.06 -38.49 0.82
C ASN A 96 -13.63 -39.49 1.92
N MET A 97 -12.79 -39.06 2.86
CA MET A 97 -12.31 -39.86 3.98
C MET A 97 -12.85 -39.32 5.31
N SER A 98 -12.94 -40.21 6.31
CA SER A 98 -13.42 -39.83 7.63
C SER A 98 -12.45 -38.90 8.37
N ILE A 99 -12.92 -38.25 9.43
CA ILE A 99 -12.05 -37.46 10.32
C ILE A 99 -10.93 -38.34 10.90
N GLU A 100 -11.26 -39.54 11.40
CA GLU A 100 -10.27 -40.47 11.98
C GLU A 100 -9.23 -40.93 10.95
N ASP A 101 -9.63 -41.08 9.69
CA ASP A 101 -8.71 -41.42 8.59
C ASP A 101 -7.76 -40.26 8.26
N ASN A 102 -8.27 -39.03 8.16
CA ASN A 102 -7.47 -37.84 7.90
C ASN A 102 -6.42 -37.61 9.01
N MET A 103 -6.83 -37.73 10.28
CA MET A 103 -5.92 -37.64 11.42
C MET A 103 -4.86 -38.75 11.38
N THR A 104 -5.27 -39.98 11.07
CA THR A 104 -4.34 -41.12 10.93
C THR A 104 -3.30 -40.89 9.83
N LEU A 105 -3.71 -40.34 8.68
CA LEU A 105 -2.81 -40.01 7.58
C LEU A 105 -1.79 -38.94 7.99
N SER A 106 -2.24 -37.87 8.66
CA SER A 106 -1.36 -36.78 9.10
C SER A 106 -0.29 -37.25 10.09
N MET A 107 -0.66 -38.08 11.06
CA MET A 107 0.27 -38.63 12.08
C MET A 107 1.31 -39.59 11.46
N ARG A 108 0.97 -40.25 10.35
CA ARG A 108 1.85 -41.25 9.70
C ARG A 108 2.68 -40.71 8.55
N LYS A 109 2.64 -39.40 8.32
CA LYS A 109 3.42 -38.73 7.28
C LYS A 109 4.88 -39.20 7.29
N GLY A 110 5.37 -39.65 6.13
CA GLY A 110 6.75 -40.13 5.96
C GLY A 110 7.04 -41.58 6.34
N ARG A 111 6.08 -42.35 6.89
CA ARG A 111 6.28 -43.77 7.25
C ARG A 111 5.96 -44.71 6.08
N LYS A 112 6.86 -45.65 5.77
CA LYS A 112 6.72 -46.62 4.66
C LYS A 112 6.33 -48.04 5.06
N LYS A 113 6.14 -48.33 6.36
CA LYS A 113 5.86 -49.69 6.86
C LYS A 113 4.36 -49.97 6.95
N LEU A 114 3.93 -51.10 6.39
CA LEU A 114 2.55 -51.59 6.50
C LEU A 114 2.27 -52.04 7.94
N THR A 115 1.44 -51.31 8.65
CA THR A 115 1.05 -51.61 10.05
C THR A 115 -0.34 -51.06 10.31
N ILE A 116 -1.11 -51.69 11.21
CA ILE A 116 -2.45 -51.22 11.58
C ILE A 116 -2.32 -49.84 12.26
N SER A 117 -2.94 -48.84 11.63
CA SER A 117 -2.76 -47.42 11.94
C SER A 117 -3.82 -46.85 12.88
N LEU A 118 -4.93 -47.56 13.08
CA LEU A 118 -6.07 -47.08 13.85
C LEU A 118 -6.53 -48.19 14.81
N ASP A 119 -6.47 -47.92 16.10
CA ASP A 119 -6.87 -48.82 17.18
C ASP A 119 -7.75 -48.07 18.20
N SER A 120 -8.28 -48.78 19.19
CA SER A 120 -9.16 -48.18 20.20
C SER A 120 -8.48 -47.08 21.00
N LYS A 121 -7.16 -47.21 21.26
CA LYS A 121 -6.40 -46.22 22.03
C LYS A 121 -6.24 -44.92 21.24
N ARG A 122 -5.94 -45.02 19.95
CA ARG A 122 -5.83 -43.88 19.02
C ARG A 122 -7.17 -43.17 18.84
N ARG A 123 -8.27 -43.90 18.75
CA ARG A 123 -9.61 -43.28 18.71
C ARG A 123 -9.91 -42.46 19.95
N THR A 124 -9.54 -42.96 21.14
CA THR A 124 -9.68 -42.20 22.39
C THR A 124 -8.80 -40.94 22.40
N GLU A 125 -7.57 -41.03 21.87
CA GLU A 125 -6.66 -39.90 21.75
C GLU A 125 -7.17 -38.85 20.75
N PHE A 126 -7.63 -39.27 19.58
CA PHE A 126 -8.24 -38.38 18.59
C PHE A 126 -9.49 -37.69 19.13
N ALA A 127 -10.37 -38.43 19.83
CA ALA A 127 -11.53 -37.83 20.47
C ALA A 127 -11.16 -36.73 21.47
N ARG A 128 -10.10 -36.94 22.28
CA ARG A 128 -9.61 -35.92 23.23
C ARG A 128 -9.08 -34.67 22.51
N LEU A 129 -8.30 -34.86 21.45
CA LEU A 129 -7.71 -33.77 20.67
C LEU A 129 -8.75 -33.01 19.83
N LEU A 130 -9.82 -33.69 19.39
CA LEU A 130 -10.94 -33.04 18.71
C LEU A 130 -11.83 -32.26 19.69
N ALA A 131 -12.00 -32.78 20.91
CA ALA A 131 -12.77 -32.11 21.95
C ALA A 131 -12.14 -30.77 22.38
N SER A 132 -10.81 -30.62 22.34
CA SER A 132 -10.15 -29.35 22.65
C SER A 132 -10.41 -28.25 21.62
N LEU A 133 -10.94 -28.60 20.44
CA LEU A 133 -11.38 -27.62 19.45
C LEU A 133 -12.75 -27.03 19.80
N GLU A 134 -13.51 -27.68 20.71
CA GLU A 134 -14.85 -27.26 21.13
C GLU A 134 -15.80 -26.99 19.94
N MET A 135 -15.81 -27.93 18.99
CA MET A 135 -16.57 -27.86 17.74
C MET A 135 -17.43 -29.10 17.48
N GLY A 136 -17.50 -30.04 18.43
CA GLY A 136 -18.29 -31.27 18.35
C GLY A 136 -17.74 -32.31 17.37
N LEU A 137 -16.47 -32.21 16.97
CA LEU A 137 -15.84 -33.10 16.00
C LEU A 137 -15.55 -34.50 16.59
N GLU A 138 -15.36 -34.58 17.89
CA GLU A 138 -15.15 -35.82 18.66
C GLU A 138 -16.31 -36.81 18.54
N HIS A 139 -17.53 -36.31 18.28
CA HIS A 139 -18.71 -37.15 18.07
C HIS A 139 -18.91 -37.57 16.61
N ARG A 140 -18.18 -36.96 15.68
CA ARG A 140 -18.33 -37.12 14.23
C ARG A 140 -17.14 -37.81 13.58
N MET A 141 -16.30 -38.50 14.35
CA MET A 141 -15.01 -39.06 13.88
C MET A 141 -15.09 -39.95 12.63
N LYS A 142 -16.21 -40.67 12.44
CA LYS A 142 -16.43 -41.58 11.30
C LYS A 142 -17.06 -40.89 10.09
N GLU A 143 -17.47 -39.64 10.21
CA GLU A 143 -18.07 -38.89 9.10
C GLU A 143 -17.01 -38.38 8.13
N ASN A 144 -17.38 -38.32 6.86
CA ASN A 144 -16.54 -37.76 5.81
C ASN A 144 -16.28 -36.28 6.09
N THR A 145 -15.01 -35.87 5.97
CA THR A 145 -14.63 -34.45 6.13
C THR A 145 -15.33 -33.55 5.12
N GLY A 146 -15.78 -34.11 3.98
CA GLY A 146 -16.69 -33.53 3.00
C GLY A 146 -18.02 -32.99 3.55
N LEU A 147 -18.43 -33.38 4.75
CA LEU A 147 -19.67 -32.95 5.42
C LEU A 147 -19.42 -31.91 6.54
N LEU A 148 -18.17 -31.50 6.75
CA LEU A 148 -17.80 -30.48 7.74
C LEU A 148 -17.95 -29.08 7.15
N SER A 149 -18.28 -28.11 8.01
CA SER A 149 -18.25 -26.68 7.66
C SER A 149 -16.82 -26.21 7.37
N GLY A 150 -16.67 -25.05 6.73
CA GLY A 150 -15.34 -24.46 6.45
C GLY A 150 -14.49 -24.31 7.72
N GLY A 151 -15.06 -23.77 8.80
CA GLY A 151 -14.39 -23.60 10.09
C GLY A 151 -13.98 -24.92 10.75
N GLN A 152 -14.87 -25.92 10.69
CA GLN A 152 -14.57 -27.27 11.21
C GLN A 152 -13.42 -27.94 10.46
N ARG A 153 -13.37 -27.79 9.13
CA ARG A 153 -12.24 -28.31 8.33
C ARG A 153 -10.94 -27.59 8.64
N GLN A 154 -11.01 -26.29 8.85
CA GLN A 154 -9.83 -25.49 9.15
C GLN A 154 -9.25 -25.84 10.53
N ALA A 155 -10.11 -26.00 11.54
CA ALA A 155 -9.74 -26.48 12.88
C ALA A 155 -9.08 -27.87 12.82
N LEU A 156 -9.70 -28.78 12.07
CA LEU A 156 -9.16 -30.13 11.87
C LEU A 156 -7.80 -30.10 11.17
N THR A 157 -7.65 -29.28 10.13
CA THR A 157 -6.39 -29.13 9.38
C THR A 157 -5.28 -28.57 10.26
N LEU A 158 -5.59 -27.58 11.11
CA LEU A 158 -4.66 -27.04 12.09
C LEU A 158 -4.21 -28.12 13.09
N LEU A 159 -5.15 -28.89 13.64
CA LEU A 159 -4.85 -29.97 14.57
C LEU A 159 -3.99 -31.07 13.92
N MET A 160 -4.32 -31.46 12.69
CA MET A 160 -3.53 -32.40 11.88
C MET A 160 -2.11 -31.88 11.62
N MET A 161 -1.98 -30.59 11.32
CA MET A 161 -0.70 -29.92 11.13
C MET A 161 0.14 -30.02 12.41
N VAL A 162 -0.42 -29.67 13.57
CA VAL A 162 0.27 -29.73 14.87
C VAL A 162 0.68 -31.16 15.23
N GLN A 163 -0.21 -32.14 15.01
CA GLN A 163 0.08 -33.56 15.27
C GLN A 163 1.21 -34.12 14.39
N SER A 164 1.35 -33.60 13.18
CA SER A 164 2.44 -34.01 12.28
C SER A 164 3.83 -33.55 12.76
N ASN A 165 3.89 -32.74 13.82
CA ASN A 165 5.11 -32.20 14.44
C ASN A 165 6.09 -31.60 13.41
N PRO A 166 5.64 -30.63 12.59
CA PRO A 166 6.48 -30.06 11.56
C PRO A 166 7.60 -29.23 12.17
N LYS A 167 8.67 -29.09 11.40
CA LYS A 167 9.80 -28.22 11.72
C LYS A 167 9.55 -26.77 11.31
N LEU A 168 8.74 -26.58 10.25
CA LEU A 168 8.27 -25.29 9.77
C LEU A 168 6.78 -25.35 9.45
N VAL A 169 6.02 -24.37 9.93
CA VAL A 169 4.59 -24.18 9.68
C VAL A 169 4.40 -23.04 8.70
N LEU A 170 3.60 -23.27 7.66
CA LEU A 170 3.19 -22.25 6.70
C LEU A 170 1.68 -22.04 6.83
N LEU A 171 1.26 -20.84 7.21
CA LEU A 171 -0.15 -20.48 7.33
C LEU A 171 -0.50 -19.50 6.22
N ASP A 172 -1.33 -19.90 5.25
CA ASP A 172 -1.65 -19.09 4.07
C ASP A 172 -3.08 -18.56 4.22
N GLU A 173 -3.25 -17.35 4.76
CA GLU A 173 -4.56 -16.72 5.00
C GLU A 173 -5.58 -17.67 5.68
N HIS A 174 -5.08 -18.47 6.62
CA HIS A 174 -5.80 -19.60 7.21
C HIS A 174 -7.07 -19.25 7.99
N THR A 175 -7.39 -17.96 8.18
CA THR A 175 -8.58 -17.44 8.84
C THR A 175 -9.54 -16.70 7.88
N ALA A 176 -9.14 -16.49 6.62
CA ALA A 176 -9.82 -15.60 5.66
C ALA A 176 -11.23 -16.05 5.24
N ALA A 177 -11.47 -17.36 5.16
CA ALA A 177 -12.72 -17.92 4.68
C ALA A 177 -13.73 -18.21 5.82
N LEU A 178 -13.49 -17.68 7.02
CA LEU A 178 -14.27 -17.96 8.23
C LEU A 178 -15.01 -16.72 8.72
N ASP A 179 -16.16 -16.92 9.36
CA ASP A 179 -16.83 -15.85 10.10
C ASP A 179 -15.97 -15.36 11.27
N PRO A 180 -16.15 -14.11 11.73
CA PRO A 180 -15.26 -13.49 12.72
C PRO A 180 -15.08 -14.29 14.02
N ALA A 181 -16.14 -14.89 14.55
CA ALA A 181 -16.09 -15.65 15.80
C ALA A 181 -15.28 -16.94 15.65
N ASN A 182 -15.48 -17.67 14.54
CA ASN A 182 -14.67 -18.85 14.24
C ASN A 182 -13.22 -18.47 13.89
N ALA A 183 -12.98 -17.37 13.18
CA ALA A 183 -11.63 -16.90 12.85
C ALA A 183 -10.81 -16.59 14.11
N GLU A 184 -11.39 -15.91 15.10
CA GLU A 184 -10.75 -15.60 16.38
C GLU A 184 -10.42 -16.88 17.18
N LYS A 185 -11.37 -17.82 17.25
CA LYS A 185 -11.17 -19.11 17.92
C LYS A 185 -10.05 -19.93 17.27
N ILE A 186 -10.03 -20.00 15.93
CA ILE A 186 -8.97 -20.69 15.17
C ILE A 186 -7.61 -20.04 15.40
N LEU A 187 -7.55 -18.70 15.40
CA LEU A 187 -6.30 -17.99 15.66
C LEU A 187 -5.77 -18.27 17.07
N ALA A 188 -6.63 -18.20 18.09
CA ALA A 188 -6.25 -18.48 19.47
C ALA A 188 -5.65 -19.89 19.62
N LEU A 189 -6.34 -20.91 19.06
CA LEU A 189 -5.85 -22.29 19.04
C LEU A 189 -4.52 -22.42 18.28
N THR A 190 -4.37 -21.72 17.16
CA THR A 190 -3.15 -21.74 16.35
C THR A 190 -1.96 -21.24 17.16
N LEU A 191 -2.12 -20.11 17.85
CA LEU A 191 -1.09 -19.51 18.70
C LEU A 191 -0.76 -20.40 19.90
N GLU A 192 -1.77 -21.01 20.53
CA GLU A 192 -1.58 -21.95 21.64
C GLU A 192 -0.70 -23.13 21.21
N TYR A 193 -1.02 -23.79 20.09
CA TYR A 193 -0.27 -24.94 19.62
C TYR A 193 1.14 -24.61 19.16
N ILE A 194 1.33 -23.48 18.45
CA ILE A 194 2.66 -23.03 18.04
C ILE A 194 3.54 -22.78 19.26
N LYS A 195 2.98 -22.19 20.32
CA LYS A 195 3.67 -21.96 21.60
C LYS A 195 3.99 -23.27 22.32
N GLU A 196 3.01 -24.14 22.51
CA GLU A 196 3.18 -25.41 23.24
C GLU A 196 4.26 -26.28 22.58
N LYS A 197 4.27 -26.33 21.25
CA LYS A 197 5.20 -27.17 20.47
C LYS A 197 6.47 -26.44 20.01
N SER A 198 6.60 -25.15 20.30
CA SER A 198 7.74 -24.30 19.87
C SER A 198 7.99 -24.38 18.36
N LEU A 199 6.94 -24.23 17.56
CA LEU A 199 7.00 -24.37 16.10
C LEU A 199 7.53 -23.11 15.42
N THR A 200 8.44 -23.28 14.46
CA THR A 200 8.85 -22.20 13.56
C THR A 200 7.72 -21.96 12.56
N THR A 201 7.27 -20.71 12.37
CA THR A 201 6.06 -20.39 11.60
C THR A 201 6.25 -19.22 10.66
N ILE A 202 5.72 -19.32 9.45
CA ILE A 202 5.51 -18.21 8.51
C ILE A 202 4.01 -18.10 8.22
N MET A 203 3.42 -16.94 8.45
CA MET A 203 2.00 -16.68 8.29
C MET A 203 1.75 -15.56 7.28
N ILE A 204 0.89 -15.80 6.29
CA ILE A 204 0.26 -14.77 5.48
C ILE A 204 -1.10 -14.46 6.08
N THR A 205 -1.40 -13.18 6.26
CA THR A 205 -2.73 -12.70 6.62
C THR A 205 -3.00 -11.34 5.98
N HIS A 206 -4.26 -11.06 5.68
CA HIS A 206 -4.74 -9.72 5.32
C HIS A 206 -5.51 -9.06 6.49
N ASN A 207 -5.79 -9.81 7.58
CA ASN A 207 -6.40 -9.28 8.78
C ASN A 207 -5.31 -8.81 9.74
N MET A 208 -5.30 -7.50 9.95
CA MET A 208 -4.16 -6.86 10.59
C MET A 208 -4.38 -6.69 12.07
N HIS A 209 -5.61 -6.71 12.56
CA HIS A 209 -5.89 -6.88 13.99
C HIS A 209 -5.20 -8.14 14.55
N GLN A 210 -5.13 -9.21 13.75
CA GLN A 210 -4.41 -10.45 14.06
C GLN A 210 -2.88 -10.27 14.02
N ALA A 211 -2.37 -9.36 13.19
CA ALA A 211 -0.95 -9.02 13.16
C ALA A 211 -0.53 -8.16 14.38
N ILE A 212 -1.47 -7.41 14.97
CA ILE A 212 -1.20 -6.35 15.97
C ILE A 212 -1.27 -6.80 17.42
N GLN A 213 -2.09 -7.79 17.77
CA GLN A 213 -2.26 -8.28 19.15
C GLN A 213 -1.00 -8.98 19.75
N LEU A 214 0.19 -8.75 19.20
CA LEU A 214 1.45 -9.42 19.51
C LEU A 214 2.56 -8.38 19.82
N ASP A 215 2.50 -7.70 20.98
CA ASP A 215 3.38 -6.58 21.40
C ASP A 215 4.69 -7.05 22.14
N PHE A 216 5.84 -6.35 22.03
CA PHE A 216 7.22 -6.86 22.34
C PHE A 216 8.24 -5.91 23.05
N HIS A 217 8.77 -6.28 24.24
CA HIS A 217 9.72 -5.50 25.11
C HIS A 217 11.10 -6.21 25.37
N LEU A 218 12.16 -5.46 25.74
CA LEU A 218 13.60 -5.86 25.80
C LEU A 218 13.97 -6.94 26.86
N ARG A 219 14.67 -8.05 26.50
CA ARG A 219 15.05 -9.13 27.42
C ARG A 219 16.54 -9.50 27.42
N ALA A 220 16.99 -10.19 28.48
CA ALA A 220 18.38 -10.59 28.72
C ALA A 220 18.98 -11.46 27.57
N GLN A 221 20.31 -11.50 27.48
CA GLN A 221 21.04 -12.23 26.44
C GLN A 221 20.62 -13.71 26.37
N GLY A 222 20.16 -14.15 25.19
CA GLY A 222 19.64 -15.52 24.97
C GLY A 222 18.18 -15.72 25.38
N THR A 223 17.48 -14.66 25.79
CA THR A 223 16.03 -14.68 26.06
C THR A 223 15.30 -13.75 25.11
N TYR A 224 14.24 -14.25 24.47
CA TYR A 224 13.46 -13.51 23.50
C TYR A 224 12.30 -12.76 24.16
N ALA A 225 12.09 -11.51 23.75
CA ALA A 225 10.89 -10.72 24.06
C ALA A 225 9.64 -11.49 23.63
N TYR A 226 8.76 -11.79 24.59
CA TYR A 226 7.58 -12.65 24.43
C TYR A 226 7.82 -13.93 23.60
N ARG A 227 9.07 -14.42 23.66
CA ARG A 227 9.56 -15.68 23.08
C ARG A 227 9.77 -15.71 21.55
N VAL A 228 9.81 -14.57 20.85
CA VAL A 228 10.07 -14.51 19.38
C VAL A 228 10.93 -13.33 18.87
N SER A 229 11.16 -12.24 19.63
CA SER A 229 11.99 -11.11 19.18
C SER A 229 13.32 -11.01 19.95
N ASP A 230 14.45 -11.06 19.22
CA ASP A 230 15.79 -10.85 19.75
C ASP A 230 16.08 -9.35 19.87
N THR A 231 15.51 -8.76 20.91
CA THR A 231 15.61 -7.33 21.21
C THR A 231 17.04 -6.91 21.57
N TYR A 232 17.81 -7.79 22.21
CA TYR A 232 19.24 -7.56 22.46
C TYR A 232 20.07 -7.61 21.17
N GLY A 233 19.79 -8.54 20.26
CA GLY A 233 20.37 -8.53 18.91
C GLY A 233 19.98 -7.30 18.09
N GLY A 234 18.76 -6.79 18.27
CA GLY A 234 18.32 -5.50 17.73
C GLY A 234 19.21 -4.35 18.21
N LEU A 235 19.44 -4.27 19.52
CA LEU A 235 20.37 -3.30 20.12
C LEU A 235 21.79 -3.43 19.55
N LYS A 236 22.31 -4.66 19.40
CA LYS A 236 23.65 -4.89 18.81
C LYS A 236 23.73 -4.42 17.36
N ARG A 237 22.72 -4.71 16.54
CA ARG A 237 22.66 -4.24 15.14
C ARG A 237 22.59 -2.71 15.07
N PHE A 238 21.84 -2.09 15.98
CA PHE A 238 21.80 -0.64 16.09
C PHE A 238 23.18 -0.05 16.42
N VAL A 239 23.86 -0.58 17.45
CA VAL A 239 25.21 -0.13 17.82
C VAL A 239 26.20 -0.30 16.66
N ALA A 240 26.12 -1.42 15.92
CA ALA A 240 26.95 -1.63 14.73
C ALA A 240 26.63 -0.61 13.62
N HIS A 241 25.35 -0.27 13.42
CA HIS A 241 24.94 0.73 12.44
C HIS A 241 25.47 2.12 12.79
N ILE A 242 25.34 2.58 14.04
CA ILE A 242 25.90 3.87 14.49
C ILE A 242 27.42 3.94 14.26
N LYS A 243 28.14 2.85 14.53
CA LYS A 243 29.60 2.78 14.27
C LYS A 243 29.96 2.81 12.78
N ALA A 244 29.04 2.42 11.91
CA ALA A 244 29.25 2.36 10.46
C ALA A 244 28.81 3.64 9.74
N LEU A 245 28.28 4.64 10.45
CA LEU A 245 27.85 5.89 9.84
C LEU A 245 29.02 6.64 9.19
N PRO A 246 28.79 7.32 8.06
CA PRO A 246 29.84 8.10 7.39
C PRO A 246 30.23 9.36 8.16
N PHE A 247 29.51 9.68 9.25
CA PHE A 247 29.81 10.75 10.20
C PHE A 247 29.66 10.22 11.63
N ALA A 248 30.48 10.75 12.55
CA ALA A 248 30.39 10.38 13.96
C ALA A 248 29.25 11.15 14.63
N ALA A 249 28.42 10.47 15.42
CA ALA A 249 27.46 11.14 16.27
C ALA A 249 28.19 11.77 17.47
N ASP A 250 27.87 13.04 17.71
CA ASP A 250 28.45 13.87 18.75
C ASP A 250 27.89 13.58 20.16
N LEU A 251 26.62 13.17 20.21
CA LEU A 251 25.88 12.92 21.43
C LEU A 251 24.76 11.91 21.18
N LEU A 252 24.48 11.07 22.17
CA LEU A 252 23.32 10.18 22.18
C LEU A 252 22.35 10.53 23.31
N VAL A 253 21.07 10.70 23.01
CA VAL A 253 20.02 10.74 24.04
C VAL A 253 19.16 9.50 23.88
N VAL A 254 19.05 8.72 24.95
CA VAL A 254 18.32 7.46 25.03
C VAL A 254 17.09 7.69 25.91
N THR A 255 15.92 7.41 25.37
CA THR A 255 14.65 7.45 26.10
C THR A 255 14.22 6.02 26.46
N GLY A 256 13.60 5.86 27.63
CA GLY A 256 13.63 4.61 28.41
C GLY A 256 12.80 3.44 27.89
N ASP A 257 12.39 2.57 28.81
CA ASP A 257 12.01 1.17 28.57
C ASP A 257 13.20 0.32 28.10
N LEU A 258 14.34 0.52 28.76
CA LEU A 258 15.60 -0.16 28.48
C LEU A 258 15.61 -1.61 29.00
N SER A 259 14.68 -1.96 29.90
CA SER A 259 14.58 -3.27 30.51
C SER A 259 13.12 -3.69 30.76
N ASP A 260 12.71 -4.87 30.27
CA ASP A 260 11.36 -5.45 30.53
C ASP A 260 11.21 -5.93 31.98
N ASP A 261 12.27 -6.51 32.55
CA ASP A 261 12.28 -7.07 33.91
C ASP A 261 12.84 -6.11 34.98
N GLY A 262 13.28 -4.91 34.57
CA GLY A 262 13.94 -3.94 35.42
C GLY A 262 15.19 -4.44 36.15
N SER A 263 15.83 -5.52 35.70
CA SER A 263 16.92 -6.16 36.46
C SER A 263 18.28 -5.49 36.22
N ILE A 264 19.13 -5.51 37.25
CA ILE A 264 20.53 -5.06 37.18
C ILE A 264 21.27 -5.75 36.01
N SER A 265 21.02 -7.04 35.79
CA SER A 265 21.62 -7.81 34.68
C SER A 265 21.21 -7.28 33.30
N SER A 266 19.94 -6.93 33.11
CA SER A 266 19.46 -6.37 31.85
C SER A 266 20.07 -4.99 31.59
N TYR A 267 20.13 -4.12 32.60
CA TYR A 267 20.78 -2.82 32.46
C TYR A 267 22.28 -2.91 32.22
N ALA A 268 22.97 -3.90 32.80
CA ALA A 268 24.40 -4.12 32.55
C ALA A 268 24.68 -4.40 31.07
N LEU A 269 23.80 -5.18 30.41
CA LEU A 269 23.89 -5.45 28.96
C LEU A 269 23.68 -4.18 28.12
N VAL A 270 22.74 -3.33 28.52
CA VAL A 270 22.51 -2.05 27.84
C VAL A 270 23.71 -1.12 28.02
N LYS A 271 24.23 -1.02 29.24
CA LYS A 271 25.40 -0.21 29.58
C LYS A 271 26.63 -0.60 28.76
N ASP A 272 26.91 -1.90 28.64
CA ASP A 272 27.99 -2.43 27.81
C ASP A 272 27.88 -1.97 26.35
N GLN A 273 26.68 -2.06 25.77
CA GLN A 273 26.45 -1.65 24.38
C GLN A 273 26.59 -0.14 24.18
N LEU A 274 26.03 0.67 25.10
CA LEU A 274 26.15 2.14 25.05
C LEU A 274 27.60 2.60 25.22
N GLN A 275 28.35 2.04 26.17
CA GLN A 275 29.76 2.35 26.38
C GLN A 275 30.60 1.99 25.15
N SER A 276 30.25 0.91 24.44
CA SER A 276 30.97 0.49 23.24
C SER A 276 30.92 1.51 22.09
N LEU A 277 29.98 2.46 22.10
CA LEU A 277 29.84 3.49 21.08
C LEU A 277 30.92 4.59 21.18
N ASN A 278 31.55 4.76 22.35
CA ASN A 278 32.48 5.86 22.63
C ASN A 278 31.89 7.26 22.36
N ILE A 279 30.57 7.42 22.52
CA ILE A 279 29.84 8.68 22.36
C ILE A 279 29.22 9.05 23.71
N PRO A 280 29.27 10.31 24.16
CA PRO A 280 28.58 10.71 25.39
C PRO A 280 27.08 10.44 25.28
N TYR A 281 26.49 9.78 26.29
CA TYR A 281 25.07 9.43 26.28
C TYR A 281 24.32 9.94 27.50
N TYR A 282 23.04 10.26 27.30
CA TYR A 282 22.11 10.67 28.34
C TYR A 282 20.85 9.79 28.29
N ILE A 283 20.49 9.16 29.40
CA ILE A 283 19.31 8.33 29.60
C ILE A 283 18.17 9.15 30.22
N LEU A 284 16.98 8.99 29.65
CA LEU A 284 15.69 9.41 30.20
C LEU A 284 14.87 8.16 30.56
N PRO A 285 14.42 7.97 31.81
CA PRO A 285 13.68 6.78 32.23
C PRO A 285 12.31 6.61 31.56
N GLY A 286 11.90 5.36 31.35
CA GLY A 286 10.57 4.96 30.85
C GLY A 286 9.68 4.40 31.95
N ASN A 287 8.44 4.04 31.59
CA ASN A 287 7.44 3.54 32.55
C ASN A 287 7.61 2.05 32.89
N HIS A 288 8.38 1.30 32.10
CA HIS A 288 8.76 -0.09 32.39
C HIS A 288 10.07 -0.22 33.17
N ASP A 289 10.88 0.84 33.20
CA ASP A 289 12.18 0.84 33.87
C ASP A 289 12.07 0.80 35.41
N ASP A 290 12.85 -0.07 36.04
CA ASP A 290 13.19 0.05 37.47
C ASP A 290 14.29 1.10 37.68
N LEU A 291 13.86 2.28 38.11
CA LEU A 291 14.73 3.44 38.40
C LEU A 291 15.76 3.20 39.51
N THR A 292 15.52 2.27 40.44
CA THR A 292 16.49 1.97 41.50
C THR A 292 17.66 1.20 40.90
N CYS A 293 17.36 0.09 40.22
CA CYS A 293 18.36 -0.73 39.55
C CYS A 293 19.07 0.03 38.43
N MET A 294 18.35 0.88 37.68
CA MET A 294 18.94 1.73 36.65
C MET A 294 19.93 2.74 37.25
N CYS A 295 19.56 3.44 38.33
CA CYS A 295 20.47 4.36 39.00
C CYS A 295 21.72 3.65 39.51
N ASP A 296 21.56 2.49 40.14
CA ASP A 296 22.70 1.73 40.67
C ASP A 296 23.64 1.27 39.55
N MET A 297 23.09 0.90 38.39
CA MET A 297 23.88 0.46 37.23
C MET A 297 24.61 1.61 36.51
N PHE A 298 23.95 2.75 36.36
CA PHE A 298 24.45 3.89 35.59
C PHE A 298 25.03 5.02 36.45
N ASP A 299 25.25 4.82 37.76
CA ASP A 299 25.69 5.87 38.68
C ASP A 299 26.99 6.57 38.27
N ASP A 300 27.91 5.81 37.68
CA ASP A 300 29.21 6.27 37.20
C ASP A 300 29.16 7.07 35.88
N THR A 301 28.10 6.88 35.09
CA THR A 301 27.99 7.40 33.72
C THR A 301 26.83 8.38 33.52
N ALA A 302 25.77 8.26 34.34
CA ALA A 302 24.60 9.13 34.34
C ALA A 302 24.13 9.39 35.80
N PRO A 303 24.95 10.01 36.67
CA PRO A 303 24.63 10.24 38.09
C PRO A 303 23.38 11.10 38.30
N TYR A 304 22.99 11.90 37.29
CA TYR A 304 21.80 12.72 37.34
C TYR A 304 20.50 11.91 37.39
N LEU A 305 20.52 10.61 37.04
CA LEU A 305 19.36 9.71 37.14
C LEU A 305 18.81 9.63 38.56
N ARG A 306 19.63 9.87 39.60
CA ARG A 306 19.17 9.97 40.99
C ARG A 306 18.13 11.08 41.17
N PHE A 307 18.28 12.21 40.48
CA PHE A 307 17.30 13.31 40.49
C PHE A 307 16.07 12.95 39.64
N MET A 308 16.26 12.17 38.57
CA MET A 308 15.17 11.74 37.68
C MET A 308 14.23 10.71 38.31
N ARG A 309 14.52 10.18 39.50
CA ARG A 309 13.63 9.26 40.24
C ARG A 309 12.26 9.87 40.58
N LYS A 310 12.19 11.20 40.71
CA LYS A 310 10.93 11.91 40.97
C LYS A 310 10.18 12.07 39.63
N PRO A 311 8.94 11.59 39.50
CA PRO A 311 8.11 11.92 38.34
C PRO A 311 7.94 13.44 38.21
N GLY A 312 8.01 13.95 36.99
CA GLY A 312 8.07 15.38 36.71
C GLY A 312 9.44 16.02 36.89
N ALA A 313 10.49 15.27 37.23
CA ALA A 313 11.85 15.81 37.30
C ALA A 313 12.34 16.30 35.92
N ILE A 314 13.05 17.42 35.94
CA ILE A 314 13.64 18.05 34.76
C ILE A 314 15.16 18.10 34.96
N TYR A 315 15.90 17.49 34.04
CA TYR A 315 17.35 17.64 33.96
C TYR A 315 17.70 18.38 32.67
N SER A 316 18.60 19.35 32.72
CA SER A 316 19.03 20.06 31.51
C SER A 316 20.53 20.27 31.48
N PHE A 317 21.07 20.30 30.26
CA PHE A 317 22.48 20.52 29.99
C PHE A 317 22.64 21.25 28.64
N ASN A 318 23.80 21.87 28.42
CA ASN A 318 24.08 22.61 27.19
C ASN A 318 25.02 21.81 26.30
N TYR A 319 24.69 21.70 25.02
CA TYR A 319 25.52 21.09 23.98
C TYR A 319 25.52 21.96 22.73
N SER A 320 26.69 22.42 22.27
CA SER A 320 26.85 23.27 21.08
C SER A 320 25.92 24.49 21.03
N GLY A 321 25.71 25.15 22.19
CA GLY A 321 24.84 26.33 22.31
C GLY A 321 23.34 26.03 22.44
N ILE A 322 22.92 24.77 22.29
CA ILE A 322 21.53 24.31 22.45
C ILE A 322 21.37 23.72 23.86
N ARG A 323 20.26 24.04 24.52
CA ARG A 323 19.86 23.43 25.78
C ARG A 323 19.09 22.15 25.53
N MET A 324 19.63 21.04 26.00
CA MET A 324 18.98 19.75 26.01
C MET A 324 18.21 19.60 27.33
N ILE A 325 16.93 19.25 27.27
CA ILE A 325 16.05 19.16 28.45
C ILE A 325 15.45 17.75 28.49
N LEU A 326 15.77 16.97 29.53
CA LEU A 326 15.17 15.67 29.80
C LEU A 326 14.03 15.83 30.80
N LEU A 327 12.80 15.51 30.39
CA LEU A 327 11.59 15.56 31.22
C LEU A 327 11.14 14.14 31.56
N ASN A 328 11.22 13.77 32.84
CA ASN A 328 10.65 12.50 33.30
C ASN A 328 9.12 12.61 33.39
N SER A 329 8.43 12.27 32.31
CA SER A 329 6.98 12.15 32.26
C SER A 329 6.46 10.76 32.66
N ALA A 330 7.35 9.80 32.96
CA ALA A 330 6.99 8.42 33.19
C ALA A 330 6.71 8.11 34.66
N HIS A 331 5.65 7.33 34.89
CA HIS A 331 5.35 6.71 36.18
C HIS A 331 5.40 5.21 36.03
N ARG A 332 6.17 4.53 36.90
CA ARG A 332 6.33 3.08 36.82
C ARG A 332 4.98 2.37 36.86
N GLY A 333 4.71 1.54 35.84
CA GLY A 333 3.49 0.74 35.73
C GLY A 333 2.24 1.51 35.27
N MET A 334 2.33 2.82 35.00
CA MET A 334 1.29 3.56 34.31
C MET A 334 1.55 3.54 32.81
N GLN A 335 0.50 3.41 32.00
CA GLN A 335 0.62 3.36 30.54
C GLN A 335 0.73 4.74 29.87
N GLY A 336 0.38 5.81 30.58
CA GLY A 336 0.41 7.18 30.07
C GLY A 336 1.48 8.03 30.75
N GLY A 337 1.88 9.11 30.07
CA GLY A 337 2.74 10.13 30.65
C GLY A 337 1.98 11.11 31.55
N GLU A 338 2.64 11.72 32.52
CA GLU A 338 2.06 12.77 33.37
C GLU A 338 3.06 13.90 33.64
N VAL A 339 2.55 15.13 33.66
CA VAL A 339 3.26 16.32 34.17
C VAL A 339 2.39 17.06 35.17
N SER A 340 2.96 17.41 36.32
CA SER A 340 2.26 18.17 37.35
C SER A 340 2.27 19.68 37.07
N ASP A 341 1.37 20.43 37.70
CA ASP A 341 1.36 21.90 37.61
C ASP A 341 2.67 22.53 38.12
N GLU A 342 3.33 21.89 39.08
CA GLU A 342 4.67 22.28 39.55
C GLU A 342 5.71 22.12 38.43
N THR A 343 5.70 20.97 37.75
CA THR A 343 6.59 20.67 36.61
C THR A 343 6.38 21.67 35.47
N LEU A 344 5.12 22.03 35.18
CA LEU A 344 4.77 23.01 34.14
C LEU A 344 5.31 24.40 34.47
N LYS A 345 5.28 24.81 35.74
CA LYS A 345 5.89 26.08 36.19
C LYS A 345 7.40 26.07 36.03
N ASP A 346 8.05 24.97 36.40
CA ASP A 346 9.50 24.81 36.27
C ASP A 346 9.94 24.83 34.81
N LEU A 347 9.23 24.14 33.91
CA LEU A 347 9.45 24.19 32.46
C LEU A 347 9.29 25.61 31.91
N THR A 348 8.20 26.30 32.29
CA THR A 348 7.95 27.69 31.87
C THR A 348 9.10 28.61 32.28
N GLN A 349 9.59 28.46 33.52
CA GLN A 349 10.72 29.24 34.00
C GLN A 349 12.02 28.88 33.26
N LEU A 350 12.23 27.60 32.94
CA LEU A 350 13.40 27.14 32.19
C LEU A 350 13.42 27.71 30.76
N PHE A 351 12.26 27.78 30.10
CA PHE A 351 12.14 28.34 28.75
C PHE A 351 12.29 29.87 28.69
N LYS A 352 12.32 30.57 29.82
CA LYS A 352 12.64 32.01 29.85
C LYS A 352 14.11 32.21 29.46
N GLY A 353 14.33 32.79 28.29
CA GLY A 353 15.66 33.17 27.81
C GLY A 353 15.78 33.12 26.30
N GLU A 354 16.99 33.37 25.82
CA GLU A 354 17.33 33.41 24.40
C GLU A 354 18.02 32.13 23.90
N GLN A 355 18.02 31.05 24.68
CA GLN A 355 18.70 29.83 24.24
C GLN A 355 17.79 28.99 23.34
N TYR A 356 18.37 28.32 22.33
CA TYR A 356 17.68 27.25 21.61
C TYR A 356 17.52 26.02 22.51
N ASN A 357 16.39 25.33 22.42
CA ASN A 357 16.04 24.21 23.29
C ASN A 357 15.62 22.99 22.47
N ILE A 358 15.96 21.80 22.97
CA ILE A 358 15.36 20.53 22.56
C ILE A 358 14.83 19.86 23.83
N LEU A 359 13.56 19.47 23.81
CA LEU A 359 12.91 18.77 24.91
C LEU A 359 12.82 17.27 24.61
N PHE A 360 13.21 16.44 25.54
CA PHE A 360 13.09 14.99 25.48
C PHE A 360 12.07 14.53 26.52
N SER A 361 11.12 13.70 26.10
CA SER A 361 10.12 13.08 26.98
C SER A 361 9.99 11.60 26.63
N HIS A 362 9.66 10.74 27.58
CA HIS A 362 9.44 9.32 27.25
C HIS A 362 8.15 9.16 26.43
N HIS A 363 7.04 9.62 26.98
CA HIS A 363 5.73 9.63 26.31
C HIS A 363 5.59 10.88 25.42
N PRO A 364 5.02 10.77 24.21
CA PRO A 364 4.76 11.94 23.38
C PRO A 364 3.51 12.71 23.85
N PRO A 365 3.55 14.06 23.88
CA PRO A 365 2.40 14.89 24.24
C PRO A 365 1.47 15.12 23.03
N CYS A 366 1.29 14.11 22.18
CA CYS A 366 0.43 14.17 21.00
C CYS A 366 -0.25 12.83 20.75
N ASN A 367 -1.36 12.86 20.03
CA ASN A 367 -2.01 11.63 19.60
C ASN A 367 -1.10 10.93 18.59
N SER A 368 -0.90 9.65 18.82
CA SER A 368 -0.24 8.77 17.88
C SER A 368 -1.22 8.34 16.77
N GLY A 369 -2.50 8.17 17.05
CA GLY A 369 -3.40 7.45 16.14
C GLY A 369 -3.28 5.94 16.29
N ILE A 370 -2.65 5.47 17.38
CA ILE A 370 -2.82 4.10 17.89
C ILE A 370 -3.86 4.19 19.00
N GLY A 371 -5.11 3.81 18.69
CA GLY A 371 -6.27 4.13 19.53
C GLY A 371 -6.14 3.72 21.00
N PHE A 372 -5.55 2.56 21.31
CA PHE A 372 -5.37 2.14 22.70
C PHE A 372 -4.26 2.90 23.44
N MET A 373 -3.17 3.30 22.77
CA MET A 373 -2.11 4.14 23.38
C MET A 373 -2.59 5.58 23.57
N ASP A 374 -3.38 6.09 22.62
CA ASP A 374 -4.00 7.41 22.73
C ASP A 374 -5.04 7.47 23.85
N ALA A 375 -5.74 6.35 24.11
CA ALA A 375 -6.67 6.23 25.23
C ALA A 375 -5.98 6.23 26.60
N SER A 376 -4.76 5.67 26.71
CA SER A 376 -3.94 5.74 27.92
C SER A 376 -3.48 7.18 28.24
N GLY A 377 -3.30 8.00 27.19
CA GLY A 377 -3.22 9.46 27.27
C GLY A 377 -1.92 10.04 27.87
N TYR A 378 -1.82 11.37 27.83
CA TYR A 378 -0.79 12.14 28.53
C TYR A 378 -1.51 13.14 29.44
N LYS A 379 -1.40 12.99 30.75
CA LYS A 379 -2.11 13.85 31.70
C LYS A 379 -1.52 15.25 31.71
N ASN A 380 -2.38 16.27 31.65
CA ASN A 380 -2.02 17.68 31.44
C ASN A 380 -1.35 17.98 30.08
N LYS A 381 -1.64 17.18 29.04
CA LYS A 381 -1.15 17.37 27.67
C LYS A 381 -1.39 18.77 27.14
N GLU A 382 -2.60 19.31 27.31
CA GLU A 382 -3.01 20.60 26.75
C GLU A 382 -2.20 21.76 27.35
N ALA A 383 -2.00 21.74 28.67
CA ALA A 383 -1.21 22.75 29.36
C ALA A 383 0.28 22.69 28.97
N LEU A 384 0.82 21.48 28.79
CA LEU A 384 2.17 21.28 28.27
C LEU A 384 2.31 21.83 26.85
N LEU A 385 1.42 21.43 25.93
CA LEU A 385 1.42 21.91 24.54
C LEU A 385 1.31 23.43 24.46
N GLN A 386 0.53 24.07 25.34
CA GLN A 386 0.43 25.52 25.41
C GLN A 386 1.78 26.17 25.74
N ILE A 387 2.51 25.67 26.73
CA ILE A 387 3.85 26.19 27.08
C ILE A 387 4.84 26.00 25.92
N LEU A 388 4.83 24.82 25.30
CA LEU A 388 5.72 24.50 24.18
C LEU A 388 5.46 25.41 22.98
N SER A 389 4.19 25.63 22.64
CA SER A 389 3.77 26.54 21.55
C SER A 389 4.21 27.99 21.72
N GLN A 390 4.37 28.41 22.98
CA GLN A 390 4.78 29.78 23.35
C GLN A 390 6.30 29.91 23.52
N THR A 391 7.07 28.86 23.22
CA THR A 391 8.52 28.84 23.35
C THR A 391 9.19 29.07 22.00
N PRO A 392 9.53 30.33 21.61
CA PRO A 392 9.95 30.68 20.26
C PRO A 392 11.30 30.08 19.83
N ARG A 393 12.11 29.58 20.77
CA ARG A 393 13.40 28.93 20.50
C ARG A 393 13.38 27.44 20.90
N LEU A 394 12.22 26.79 20.88
CA LEU A 394 12.13 25.33 20.96
C LEU A 394 12.25 24.77 19.53
N LEU A 395 13.30 23.99 19.28
CA LEU A 395 13.53 23.40 17.96
C LEU A 395 12.57 22.25 17.68
N PHE A 396 12.47 21.31 18.62
CA PHE A 396 11.52 20.20 18.60
C PHE A 396 11.46 19.50 19.97
N VAL A 397 10.46 18.64 20.13
CA VAL A 397 10.33 17.67 21.21
C VAL A 397 10.65 16.27 20.66
N ALA A 398 11.51 15.50 21.30
CA ALA A 398 11.83 14.12 20.92
C ALA A 398 11.32 13.10 21.96
N CYS A 399 10.69 12.00 21.51
CA CYS A 399 10.12 10.98 22.39
C CYS A 399 10.40 9.53 21.97
N GLY A 400 10.07 8.52 22.80
CA GLY A 400 10.42 7.12 22.50
C GLY A 400 9.47 6.00 22.97
N HIS A 401 8.44 6.25 23.79
CA HIS A 401 7.50 5.22 24.25
C HIS A 401 6.75 4.50 23.10
N ILE A 402 6.65 5.13 21.93
CA ILE A 402 5.90 4.56 20.80
C ILE A 402 6.87 3.89 19.83
N HIS A 403 6.61 2.63 19.52
CA HIS A 403 7.36 1.81 18.56
C HIS A 403 7.14 2.25 17.11
N ARG A 404 7.22 3.56 16.80
CA ARG A 404 7.06 4.10 15.45
C ARG A 404 7.72 5.45 15.29
N ALA A 405 8.10 5.76 14.06
CA ALA A 405 8.51 7.11 13.71
C ALA A 405 7.28 8.03 13.64
N ILE A 406 7.30 9.14 14.37
CA ILE A 406 6.31 10.22 14.22
C ILE A 406 7.08 11.50 13.94
N SER A 407 6.65 12.24 12.93
CA SER A 407 6.98 13.64 12.75
C SER A 407 5.66 14.39 12.66
N ALA A 408 5.35 15.19 13.66
CA ALA A 408 4.09 15.92 13.74
C ALA A 408 4.33 17.34 14.23
N THR A 409 3.51 18.29 13.76
CA THR A 409 3.46 19.64 14.32
C THR A 409 2.17 19.79 15.10
N VAL A 410 2.26 19.98 16.41
CA VAL A 410 1.10 20.15 17.29
C VAL A 410 1.25 21.48 18.01
N ALA A 411 0.24 22.36 17.88
CA ALA A 411 0.28 23.70 18.44
C ALA A 411 1.61 24.44 18.12
N ALA A 412 1.99 24.49 16.84
CA ALA A 412 3.24 25.09 16.36
C ALA A 412 4.55 24.49 16.95
N THR A 413 4.47 23.36 17.64
CA THR A 413 5.63 22.62 18.16
C THR A 413 5.90 21.39 17.31
N HIS A 414 7.12 21.24 16.80
CA HIS A 414 7.55 20.01 16.14
C HIS A 414 7.80 18.91 17.17
N ILE A 415 7.14 17.77 17.00
CA ILE A 415 7.27 16.57 17.84
C ILE A 415 7.78 15.44 16.97
N LEU A 416 8.91 14.89 17.38
CA LEU A 416 9.58 13.74 16.82
C LEU A 416 9.43 12.57 17.79
N VAL A 417 9.03 11.41 17.30
CA VAL A 417 9.09 10.18 18.09
C VAL A 417 10.02 9.22 17.39
N ALA A 418 11.07 8.83 18.10
CA ALA A 418 12.01 7.84 17.63
C ALA A 418 11.35 6.45 17.74
N PRO A 419 11.39 5.63 16.67
CA PRO A 419 10.90 4.26 16.76
C PRO A 419 11.76 3.44 17.74
N SER A 420 11.18 2.37 18.26
CA SER A 420 11.93 1.40 19.06
C SER A 420 13.05 0.78 18.22
N THR A 421 14.20 0.55 18.86
CA THR A 421 15.37 -0.12 18.26
C THR A 421 15.10 -1.57 17.83
N ALA A 422 13.98 -2.13 18.29
CA ALA A 422 13.55 -3.50 17.96
C ALA A 422 12.25 -3.58 17.13
N MET A 423 11.42 -2.52 17.07
CA MET A 423 10.08 -2.58 16.46
C MET A 423 9.62 -1.25 15.84
N GLN A 424 9.01 -1.29 14.64
CA GLN A 424 8.38 -0.12 13.99
C GLN A 424 6.95 -0.42 13.50
N LEU A 425 6.01 0.49 13.79
CA LEU A 425 4.62 0.49 13.32
C LEU A 425 4.44 1.56 12.22
N HIS A 426 3.78 1.25 11.11
CA HIS A 426 3.48 2.19 10.03
C HIS A 426 2.05 2.73 10.14
N LEU A 427 1.84 4.00 9.77
CA LEU A 427 0.55 4.68 9.81
C LEU A 427 -0.35 4.29 8.62
N ASN A 428 -1.61 4.00 8.93
CA ASN A 428 -2.72 4.09 8.00
C ASN A 428 -3.81 4.87 8.76
N LEU A 429 -4.24 6.02 8.22
CA LEU A 429 -5.01 7.05 8.94
C LEU A 429 -6.53 6.97 8.70
N THR A 430 -7.00 5.86 8.13
CA THR A 430 -8.44 5.59 8.02
C THR A 430 -8.97 5.01 9.34
N GLN A 431 -10.21 5.31 9.74
CA GLN A 431 -10.81 4.73 10.96
C GLN A 431 -10.90 3.19 10.95
N GLN A 432 -10.66 2.56 9.80
CA GLN A 432 -10.68 1.12 9.56
C GLN A 432 -9.29 0.57 9.15
N ALA A 433 -8.25 1.39 9.32
CA ALA A 433 -6.90 1.10 8.91
C ALA A 433 -6.28 -0.08 9.68
N PRO A 434 -5.74 -1.09 8.98
CA PRO A 434 -4.83 -2.03 9.60
C PRO A 434 -3.49 -1.41 10.05
N VAL A 435 -3.02 -1.67 11.27
CA VAL A 435 -1.65 -1.30 11.70
C VAL A 435 -0.64 -2.27 11.09
N ILE A 436 0.31 -1.73 10.35
CA ILE A 436 1.32 -2.44 9.58
C ILE A 436 2.66 -2.49 10.36
N PHE A 437 3.31 -3.65 10.44
CA PHE A 437 4.63 -3.82 11.07
C PHE A 437 5.74 -3.83 10.00
N PHE A 438 6.81 -3.07 10.24
CA PHE A 438 8.05 -3.15 9.46
C PHE A 438 9.25 -3.32 10.39
N ILE A 439 10.27 -4.05 9.92
CA ILE A 439 11.62 -4.08 10.51
C ILE A 439 12.56 -3.51 9.46
N THR A 440 12.87 -2.23 9.58
CA THR A 440 13.86 -1.50 8.75
C THR A 440 14.99 -0.99 9.64
N PRO A 441 16.23 -0.84 9.13
CA PRO A 441 17.29 -0.19 9.89
C PRO A 441 16.89 1.24 10.25
N MET A 442 17.42 1.72 11.37
CA MET A 442 17.03 2.98 12.00
C MET A 442 17.05 4.19 11.05
N PHE A 443 16.05 5.06 11.19
CA PHE A 443 16.10 6.43 10.66
C PHE A 443 17.14 7.24 11.45
N LEU A 444 18.19 7.66 10.77
CA LEU A 444 19.22 8.53 11.32
C LEU A 444 18.88 9.98 10.95
N PHE A 445 18.65 10.85 11.94
CA PHE A 445 18.58 12.29 11.69
C PHE A 445 20.00 12.86 11.77
N ALA A 446 20.54 13.25 10.61
CA ALA A 446 21.74 14.07 10.52
C ALA A 446 21.30 15.53 10.36
N THR A 447 21.49 16.38 11.37
CA THR A 447 21.41 17.83 11.14
C THR A 447 22.75 18.29 10.58
N GLY A 448 22.88 18.25 9.26
CA GLY A 448 23.94 18.97 8.56
C GLY A 448 23.63 20.46 8.60
N SER A 449 24.63 21.28 8.93
CA SER A 449 24.56 22.71 8.68
C SER A 449 24.93 22.98 7.23
N ASN A 450 24.00 23.61 6.52
CA ASN A 450 24.10 24.29 5.22
C ASN A 450 24.70 23.51 4.02
N GLU A 451 23.82 23.00 3.17
CA GLU A 451 23.90 23.29 1.73
C GLU A 451 22.52 23.72 1.23
N LYS A 452 22.50 24.72 0.34
CA LYS A 452 21.29 25.31 -0.24
C LYS A 452 20.35 24.22 -0.75
N GLU A 453 19.12 24.20 -0.25
CA GLU A 453 18.05 23.37 -0.82
C GLU A 453 17.91 23.71 -2.31
N GLY A 454 18.18 22.72 -3.17
CA GLY A 454 17.81 22.81 -4.57
C GLY A 454 16.29 22.94 -4.67
N LYS A 455 15.80 23.69 -5.66
CA LYS A 455 14.36 23.81 -5.92
C LYS A 455 13.77 22.42 -6.15
N VAL A 456 12.65 22.08 -5.52
CA VAL A 456 11.99 20.77 -5.67
C VAL A 456 10.60 20.98 -6.27
N LEU A 457 10.17 20.08 -7.16
CA LEU A 457 8.81 20.00 -7.69
C LEU A 457 8.19 18.65 -7.35
N ARG A 458 7.04 18.62 -6.68
CA ARG A 458 6.33 17.40 -6.32
C ARG A 458 5.11 17.20 -7.22
N ILE A 459 5.07 16.11 -7.98
CA ILE A 459 4.01 15.85 -8.96
C ILE A 459 3.23 14.59 -8.58
N LEU A 460 1.90 14.69 -8.55
CA LEU A 460 0.99 13.55 -8.48
C LEU A 460 0.45 13.24 -9.89
N THR A 461 0.84 12.09 -10.44
CA THR A 461 0.71 11.80 -11.88
C THR A 461 0.36 10.33 -12.15
N TRP A 462 0.07 10.01 -13.41
CA TRP A 462 -0.11 8.67 -13.93
C TRP A 462 1.24 8.04 -14.31
N GLU A 463 1.32 6.72 -14.31
CA GLU A 463 2.52 6.03 -14.78
C GLU A 463 2.76 6.31 -16.27
N GLY A 464 4.01 6.66 -16.64
CA GLY A 464 4.40 6.99 -18.02
C GLY A 464 4.25 8.46 -18.43
N TYR A 465 3.60 9.31 -17.63
CA TYR A 465 3.38 10.73 -17.96
C TYR A 465 4.60 11.63 -17.72
N ALA A 466 5.58 11.15 -16.95
CA ALA A 466 6.86 11.81 -16.74
C ALA A 466 8.03 10.82 -16.97
N PRO A 467 8.43 10.58 -18.24
CA PRO A 467 9.57 9.73 -18.57
C PRO A 467 10.86 10.20 -17.88
N ALA A 468 11.67 9.25 -17.39
CA ALA A 468 12.89 9.56 -16.64
C ALA A 468 13.87 10.50 -17.39
N GLU A 469 13.99 10.35 -18.72
CA GLU A 469 14.87 11.21 -19.52
C GLU A 469 14.40 12.66 -19.60
N LEU A 470 13.08 12.90 -19.55
CA LEU A 470 12.52 14.26 -19.49
C LEU A 470 12.68 14.86 -18.10
N VAL A 471 12.56 14.04 -17.05
CA VAL A 471 12.84 14.44 -15.67
C VAL A 471 14.32 14.86 -15.52
N GLU A 472 15.24 14.04 -16.04
CA GLU A 472 16.67 14.35 -16.03
C GLU A 472 16.99 15.58 -16.87
N LYS A 473 16.41 15.70 -18.07
CA LYS A 473 16.57 16.88 -18.94
C LYS A 473 16.08 18.15 -18.24
N PHE A 474 14.90 18.12 -17.64
CA PHE A 474 14.35 19.26 -16.90
C PHE A 474 15.25 19.67 -15.73
N ARG A 475 15.74 18.70 -14.95
CA ARG A 475 16.67 18.94 -13.85
C ARG A 475 17.97 19.57 -14.34
N ASN A 476 18.52 19.12 -15.46
CA ASN A 476 19.75 19.68 -16.03
C ASN A 476 19.57 21.11 -16.55
N GLU A 477 18.39 21.44 -17.11
CA GLU A 477 18.11 22.77 -17.65
C GLU A 477 17.74 23.79 -16.58
N THR A 478 17.07 23.37 -15.51
CA THR A 478 16.47 24.28 -14.52
C THR A 478 17.11 24.22 -13.14
N GLY A 479 17.82 23.13 -12.83
CA GLY A 479 18.28 22.83 -11.48
C GLY A 479 17.18 22.39 -10.50
N ILE A 480 15.94 22.17 -10.99
CA ILE A 480 14.80 21.74 -10.18
C ILE A 480 14.76 20.21 -10.10
N ASP A 481 14.71 19.65 -8.89
CA ASP A 481 14.55 18.21 -8.67
C ASP A 481 13.06 17.83 -8.69
N VAL A 482 12.70 16.77 -9.43
CA VAL A 482 11.29 16.35 -9.58
C VAL A 482 11.02 15.08 -8.78
N LYS A 483 10.02 15.13 -7.91
CA LYS A 483 9.54 14.00 -7.10
C LYS A 483 8.18 13.56 -7.60
N LEU A 484 8.10 12.32 -8.09
CA LEU A 484 6.88 11.75 -8.66
C LEU A 484 6.18 10.84 -7.66
N ALA A 485 4.86 10.98 -7.57
CA ALA A 485 3.97 10.02 -6.95
C ALA A 485 2.93 9.56 -7.97
N TYR A 486 2.67 8.25 -7.99
CA TYR A 486 1.77 7.66 -8.98
C TYR A 486 0.38 7.33 -8.40
N VAL A 487 -0.63 7.36 -9.26
CA VAL A 487 -2.02 6.95 -9.00
C VAL A 487 -2.52 6.01 -10.08
N GLY A 488 -3.44 5.11 -9.71
CA GLY A 488 -4.08 4.17 -10.64
C GLY A 488 -5.40 4.67 -11.24
N ASP A 489 -6.12 5.58 -10.55
CA ASP A 489 -7.37 6.18 -11.02
C ASP A 489 -7.66 7.57 -10.40
N ASN A 490 -8.65 8.28 -10.97
CA ASN A 490 -9.03 9.62 -10.50
C ASN A 490 -9.62 9.62 -9.08
N ASN A 491 -10.24 8.52 -8.63
CA ASN A 491 -10.78 8.45 -7.26
C ASN A 491 -9.63 8.37 -6.25
N GLU A 492 -8.58 7.59 -6.55
CA GLU A 492 -7.35 7.55 -5.75
C GLU A 492 -6.66 8.92 -5.70
N LEU A 493 -6.56 9.59 -6.85
CA LEU A 493 -6.01 10.94 -6.95
C LEU A 493 -6.78 11.93 -6.07
N ILE A 494 -8.11 11.99 -6.22
CA ILE A 494 -8.96 12.91 -5.44
C ILE A 494 -8.92 12.55 -3.96
N ALA A 495 -8.94 11.26 -3.58
CA ALA A 495 -8.86 10.85 -2.20
C ALA A 495 -7.54 11.28 -1.53
N LYS A 496 -6.41 11.17 -2.25
CA LYS A 496 -5.09 11.64 -1.78
C LYS A 496 -5.08 13.16 -1.55
N LEU A 497 -5.66 13.92 -2.48
CA LEU A 497 -5.76 15.37 -2.35
C LEU A 497 -6.71 15.78 -1.22
N ALA A 498 -7.90 15.18 -1.15
CA ALA A 498 -8.91 15.50 -0.14
C ALA A 498 -8.39 15.22 1.28
N ALA A 499 -7.61 14.15 1.48
CA ALA A 499 -7.01 13.81 2.77
C ALA A 499 -6.01 14.86 3.29
N SER A 500 -5.39 15.61 2.39
CA SER A 500 -4.33 16.58 2.69
C SER A 500 -4.70 18.03 2.34
N LYS A 501 -5.92 18.26 1.82
CA LYS A 501 -6.30 19.48 1.10
C LYS A 501 -5.29 19.89 0.01
N GLY A 502 -4.66 18.91 -0.63
CA GLY A 502 -3.64 19.10 -1.64
C GLY A 502 -2.22 19.31 -1.10
N SER A 503 -2.01 19.36 0.22
CA SER A 503 -0.67 19.50 0.81
C SER A 503 0.25 18.34 0.45
N GLY A 504 1.52 18.65 0.17
CA GLY A 504 2.55 17.68 -0.19
C GLY A 504 2.73 17.46 -1.70
N PHE A 505 1.91 18.10 -2.54
CA PHE A 505 2.04 18.09 -4.00
C PHE A 505 1.92 19.51 -4.55
N ASP A 506 2.69 19.81 -5.59
CA ASP A 506 2.68 21.12 -6.26
C ASP A 506 1.85 21.06 -7.56
N LEU A 507 2.03 20.00 -8.35
CA LEU A 507 1.38 19.80 -9.65
C LEU A 507 0.65 18.46 -9.71
N ILE A 508 -0.59 18.48 -10.20
CA ILE A 508 -1.48 17.32 -10.28
C ILE A 508 -1.94 17.13 -11.72
N GLN A 509 -2.24 15.90 -12.13
CA GLN A 509 -2.74 15.60 -13.47
C GLN A 509 -4.09 14.86 -13.49
N PRO A 510 -5.20 15.48 -13.04
CA PRO A 510 -6.53 14.86 -13.08
C PRO A 510 -7.10 14.81 -14.51
N THR A 511 -8.10 13.95 -14.76
CA THR A 511 -8.89 14.04 -15.99
C THR A 511 -9.86 15.23 -15.92
N SER A 512 -10.01 15.99 -17.00
CA SER A 512 -10.69 17.28 -17.06
C SER A 512 -12.10 17.28 -16.44
N ASN A 513 -12.89 16.23 -16.68
CA ASN A 513 -14.27 16.13 -16.20
C ASN A 513 -14.39 15.97 -14.67
N TRP A 514 -13.29 15.64 -13.98
CA TRP A 514 -13.25 15.47 -12.53
C TRP A 514 -12.76 16.73 -11.79
N VAL A 515 -12.17 17.70 -12.49
CA VAL A 515 -11.55 18.88 -11.87
C VAL A 515 -12.58 19.69 -11.08
N LEU A 516 -13.70 20.05 -11.70
CA LEU A 516 -14.73 20.86 -11.04
C LEU A 516 -15.43 20.12 -9.90
N THR A 517 -15.63 18.80 -10.03
CA THR A 517 -16.21 17.99 -8.97
C THR A 517 -15.30 17.99 -7.74
N ALA A 518 -14.00 17.71 -7.94
CA ALA A 518 -13.02 17.72 -6.86
C ALA A 518 -12.85 19.10 -6.24
N GLU A 519 -12.84 20.16 -7.06
CA GLU A 519 -12.72 21.53 -6.57
C GLU A 519 -13.95 21.97 -5.77
N SER A 520 -15.15 21.76 -6.31
CA SER A 520 -16.39 22.16 -5.63
C SER A 520 -16.61 21.40 -4.31
N GLN A 521 -16.17 20.15 -4.23
CA GLN A 521 -16.33 19.33 -3.02
C GLN A 521 -15.22 19.54 -1.98
N TYR A 522 -13.97 19.76 -2.42
CA TYR A 522 -12.81 19.68 -1.52
C TYR A 522 -11.90 20.91 -1.53
N GLY A 523 -12.01 21.82 -2.51
CA GLY A 523 -11.16 23.02 -2.62
C GLY A 523 -9.67 22.68 -2.72
N VAL A 524 -9.32 21.75 -3.60
CA VAL A 524 -7.99 21.12 -3.67
C VAL A 524 -7.09 21.72 -4.75
N TYR A 525 -7.62 22.57 -5.63
CA TYR A 525 -6.89 23.24 -6.69
C TYR A 525 -6.92 24.75 -6.51
N GLN A 526 -5.91 25.42 -7.06
CA GLN A 526 -5.92 26.87 -7.25
C GLN A 526 -6.15 27.21 -8.72
N ALA A 527 -6.68 28.41 -8.99
CA ALA A 527 -6.86 28.90 -10.34
C ALA A 527 -5.50 29.00 -11.08
N ILE A 528 -5.47 28.53 -12.32
CA ILE A 528 -4.29 28.61 -13.18
C ILE A 528 -4.15 30.01 -13.77
N ASP A 529 -2.93 30.53 -13.71
CA ASP A 529 -2.51 31.74 -14.39
C ASP A 529 -2.00 31.40 -15.80
N LEU A 530 -2.87 31.58 -16.81
CA LEU A 530 -2.51 31.40 -18.21
C LEU A 530 -1.37 32.35 -18.66
N GLY A 531 -1.16 33.48 -17.97
CA GLY A 531 -0.05 34.39 -18.26
C GLY A 531 1.33 33.81 -17.94
N LYS A 532 1.39 32.77 -17.10
CA LYS A 532 2.61 32.01 -16.80
C LYS A 532 2.80 30.78 -17.70
N ILE A 533 1.89 30.53 -18.64
CA ILE A 533 1.93 29.37 -19.54
C ILE A 533 2.10 29.85 -20.97
N ASN A 534 3.02 29.21 -21.70
CA ASN A 534 3.19 29.43 -23.14
C ASN A 534 2.07 28.71 -23.92
N THR A 535 0.91 29.35 -24.02
CA THR A 535 -0.28 28.78 -24.69
C THR A 535 -0.11 28.63 -26.20
N ASP A 536 0.87 29.29 -26.83
CA ASP A 536 1.19 29.11 -28.26
C ASP A 536 1.63 27.68 -28.59
N ASN A 537 2.19 26.99 -27.59
CA ASN A 537 2.60 25.59 -27.68
C ASN A 537 1.45 24.60 -27.45
N ILE A 538 0.25 25.07 -27.08
CA ILE A 538 -0.90 24.22 -26.76
C ILE A 538 -1.88 24.24 -27.94
N ASP A 539 -2.45 23.08 -28.27
CA ASP A 539 -3.53 23.01 -29.26
C ASP A 539 -4.75 23.82 -28.78
N VAL A 540 -5.25 24.71 -29.64
CA VAL A 540 -6.32 25.66 -29.29
C VAL A 540 -7.65 24.97 -29.03
N ASP A 541 -7.96 23.88 -29.74
CA ASP A 541 -9.22 23.18 -29.57
C ASP A 541 -9.22 22.38 -28.26
N LEU A 542 -8.07 21.78 -27.90
CA LEU A 542 -7.89 21.10 -26.61
C LEU A 542 -7.89 22.09 -25.44
N LEU A 543 -7.28 23.26 -25.62
CA LEU A 543 -7.31 24.32 -24.61
C LEU A 543 -8.75 24.78 -24.36
N ASN A 544 -9.52 25.05 -25.42
CA ASN A 544 -10.93 25.42 -25.30
C ASN A 544 -11.76 24.31 -24.64
N ALA A 545 -11.54 23.05 -25.01
CA ALA A 545 -12.26 21.92 -24.42
C ALA A 545 -12.00 21.77 -22.91
N VAL A 546 -10.74 21.96 -22.46
CA VAL A 546 -10.41 21.96 -21.03
C VAL A 546 -10.94 23.20 -20.33
N THR A 547 -10.85 24.38 -20.93
CA THR A 547 -11.42 25.61 -20.36
C THR A 547 -12.92 25.43 -20.09
N ASP A 548 -13.68 24.91 -21.05
CA ASP A 548 -15.11 24.63 -20.88
C ASP A 548 -15.39 23.62 -19.74
N ALA A 549 -14.52 22.63 -19.56
CA ALA A 549 -14.71 21.56 -18.57
C ALA A 549 -14.19 21.91 -17.16
N THR A 550 -13.36 22.94 -17.03
CA THR A 550 -12.59 23.22 -15.79
C THR A 550 -12.73 24.66 -15.29
N THR A 551 -13.67 25.43 -15.86
CA THR A 551 -13.96 26.81 -15.43
C THR A 551 -15.23 26.88 -14.59
N ILE A 552 -15.15 27.48 -13.40
CA ILE A 552 -16.30 27.85 -12.59
C ILE A 552 -16.07 29.27 -12.03
N ASN A 553 -17.12 30.11 -11.99
CA ASN A 553 -17.03 31.50 -11.51
C ASN A 553 -15.94 32.36 -12.20
N ASN A 554 -15.70 32.13 -13.51
CA ASN A 554 -14.64 32.76 -14.31
C ASN A 554 -13.19 32.42 -13.88
N GLU A 555 -13.00 31.39 -13.05
CA GLU A 555 -11.69 30.85 -12.68
C GLU A 555 -11.48 29.49 -13.35
N GLN A 556 -10.37 29.35 -14.08
CA GLN A 556 -9.96 28.11 -14.73
C GLN A 556 -8.97 27.36 -13.84
N PHE A 557 -9.23 26.10 -13.54
CA PHE A 557 -8.42 25.33 -12.58
C PHE A 557 -7.41 24.38 -13.24
N ALA A 558 -7.46 24.21 -14.57
CA ALA A 558 -6.63 23.25 -15.27
C ALA A 558 -6.33 23.65 -16.73
N VAL A 559 -5.22 23.16 -17.28
CA VAL A 559 -4.85 23.27 -18.72
C VAL A 559 -4.59 21.88 -19.31
N PRO A 560 -4.78 21.65 -20.63
CA PRO A 560 -4.63 20.32 -21.20
C PRO A 560 -3.18 19.81 -21.14
N PHE A 561 -3.03 18.51 -20.91
CA PHE A 561 -1.73 17.83 -20.95
C PHE A 561 -1.72 16.65 -21.93
N CYS A 562 -2.33 15.53 -21.56
CA CYS A 562 -2.38 14.32 -22.37
C CYS A 562 -3.82 14.03 -22.73
N TRP A 563 -4.03 13.41 -23.88
CA TRP A 563 -5.35 13.03 -24.33
C TRP A 563 -5.30 11.73 -25.11
N GLY A 564 -6.48 11.14 -25.22
CA GLY A 564 -6.70 9.96 -26.03
C GLY A 564 -8.18 9.74 -26.20
N THR A 565 -8.50 8.60 -26.78
CA THR A 565 -9.86 8.25 -27.15
C THR A 565 -10.22 6.84 -26.73
N THR A 566 -11.52 6.65 -26.54
CA THR A 566 -12.16 5.35 -26.51
C THR A 566 -13.09 5.25 -27.71
N ALA A 567 -12.92 4.21 -28.52
CA ALA A 567 -13.73 3.93 -29.71
C ALA A 567 -13.83 2.42 -29.91
N LEU A 568 -13.80 1.91 -31.15
CA LEU A 568 -13.96 0.49 -31.44
C LEU A 568 -12.66 -0.17 -31.87
N ALA A 569 -12.21 -1.20 -31.14
CA ALA A 569 -11.24 -2.17 -31.63
C ALA A 569 -11.97 -3.32 -32.32
N VAL A 570 -11.67 -3.55 -33.59
CA VAL A 570 -12.39 -4.52 -34.44
C VAL A 570 -11.42 -5.49 -35.09
N ASN A 571 -11.68 -6.78 -34.93
CA ASN A 571 -11.01 -7.83 -35.69
C ASN A 571 -11.71 -7.98 -37.06
N THR A 572 -11.19 -7.28 -38.05
CA THR A 572 -11.76 -7.15 -39.40
C THR A 572 -11.83 -8.47 -40.18
N LYS A 573 -11.02 -9.48 -39.80
CA LYS A 573 -11.12 -10.84 -40.35
C LYS A 573 -12.45 -11.51 -39.99
N TYR A 574 -12.97 -11.27 -38.79
CA TYR A 574 -14.22 -11.89 -38.31
C TYR A 574 -15.43 -10.95 -38.40
N ALA A 575 -15.21 -9.63 -38.29
CA ALA A 575 -16.25 -8.61 -38.36
C ALA A 575 -15.91 -7.51 -39.39
N PRO A 576 -15.85 -7.82 -40.70
CA PRO A 576 -15.40 -6.88 -41.73
C PRO A 576 -16.33 -5.69 -41.96
N LYS A 577 -17.56 -5.73 -41.41
CA LYS A 577 -18.56 -4.66 -41.52
C LYS A 577 -18.77 -3.86 -40.23
N ALA A 578 -18.09 -4.23 -39.14
CA ALA A 578 -18.18 -3.53 -37.87
C ALA A 578 -17.26 -2.29 -37.85
N GLY A 579 -17.43 -1.44 -36.84
CA GLY A 579 -16.59 -0.29 -36.50
C GLY A 579 -17.03 1.04 -37.11
N MET A 580 -18.18 1.05 -37.80
CA MET A 580 -18.74 2.27 -38.40
C MET A 580 -19.71 2.99 -37.46
N THR A 581 -20.30 2.26 -36.50
CA THR A 581 -21.28 2.80 -35.55
C THR A 581 -21.15 2.11 -34.19
N TYR A 582 -21.40 2.83 -33.10
CA TYR A 582 -21.51 2.19 -31.77
C TYR A 582 -22.62 1.15 -31.67
N LYS A 583 -23.58 1.11 -32.62
CA LYS A 583 -24.58 0.04 -32.74
C LYS A 583 -23.95 -1.34 -32.95
N ASP A 584 -22.70 -1.42 -33.41
CA ASP A 584 -21.98 -2.69 -33.53
C ASP A 584 -21.76 -3.39 -32.18
N LEU A 585 -21.72 -2.64 -31.07
CA LEU A 585 -21.69 -3.21 -29.71
C LEU A 585 -23.03 -3.82 -29.28
N LEU A 586 -24.09 -3.59 -30.05
CA LEU A 586 -25.45 -4.06 -29.79
C LEU A 586 -25.92 -5.08 -30.85
N ASN A 587 -25.04 -5.43 -31.79
CA ASN A 587 -25.40 -6.18 -32.99
C ASN A 587 -25.44 -7.70 -32.71
N SER A 588 -26.60 -8.31 -32.97
CA SER A 588 -26.81 -9.75 -32.76
C SER A 588 -25.93 -10.64 -33.65
N GLN A 589 -25.41 -10.12 -34.76
CA GLN A 589 -24.45 -10.83 -35.61
C GLN A 589 -23.16 -11.21 -34.86
N TYR A 590 -22.79 -10.45 -33.83
CA TYR A 590 -21.57 -10.65 -33.05
C TYR A 590 -21.87 -11.23 -31.66
N ALA A 591 -22.98 -11.95 -31.51
CA ALA A 591 -23.41 -12.51 -30.24
C ALA A 591 -22.33 -13.40 -29.60
N GLY A 592 -22.02 -13.15 -28.33
CA GLY A 592 -20.96 -13.84 -27.57
C GLY A 592 -19.54 -13.50 -28.03
N ARG A 593 -19.37 -12.43 -28.81
CA ARG A 593 -18.10 -11.94 -29.37
C ARG A 593 -17.89 -10.43 -29.18
N ILE A 594 -18.74 -9.77 -28.38
CA ILE A 594 -18.61 -8.35 -28.05
C ILE A 594 -17.99 -8.20 -26.67
N SER A 595 -17.16 -7.17 -26.46
CA SER A 595 -16.68 -6.79 -25.13
C SER A 595 -16.60 -5.28 -24.95
N TYR A 596 -16.89 -4.78 -23.76
CA TYR A 596 -16.79 -3.35 -23.44
C TYR A 596 -16.70 -3.16 -21.92
N ARG A 597 -16.38 -1.97 -21.46
CA ARG A 597 -16.38 -1.66 -20.01
C ARG A 597 -17.79 -1.33 -19.54
N SER A 598 -18.16 -1.79 -18.35
CA SER A 598 -19.37 -1.32 -17.67
C SER A 598 -19.10 0.05 -17.02
N LYS A 599 -18.85 1.09 -17.81
CA LYS A 599 -18.45 2.44 -17.37
C LYS A 599 -19.13 3.51 -18.24
N TYR A 600 -19.05 4.76 -17.80
CA TYR A 600 -19.70 5.92 -18.40
C TYR A 600 -19.31 6.14 -19.87
N ASP A 601 -18.08 5.82 -20.25
CA ASP A 601 -17.61 5.82 -21.64
C ASP A 601 -18.53 5.00 -22.54
N THR A 602 -18.80 3.73 -22.19
CA THR A 602 -19.75 2.88 -22.91
C THR A 602 -21.18 3.42 -22.84
N PHE A 603 -21.61 3.99 -21.71
CA PHE A 603 -22.97 4.54 -21.60
C PHE A 603 -23.19 5.69 -22.59
N TYR A 604 -22.19 6.55 -22.77
CA TYR A 604 -22.24 7.65 -23.73
C TYR A 604 -22.18 7.14 -25.17
N MET A 605 -21.32 6.17 -25.46
CA MET A 605 -21.27 5.51 -26.77
C MET A 605 -22.65 4.96 -27.17
N ILE A 606 -23.32 4.26 -26.26
CA ILE A 606 -24.66 3.73 -26.51
C ILE A 606 -25.72 4.85 -26.57
N ALA A 607 -25.61 5.91 -25.77
CA ALA A 607 -26.50 7.07 -25.89
C ALA A 607 -26.42 7.67 -27.30
N TYR A 608 -25.22 7.92 -27.81
CA TYR A 608 -25.02 8.44 -29.17
C TYR A 608 -25.49 7.44 -30.25
N ALA A 609 -25.26 6.13 -30.05
CA ALA A 609 -25.81 5.09 -30.93
C ALA A 609 -27.34 5.13 -31.04
N LEU A 610 -28.01 5.56 -29.97
CA LEU A 610 -29.47 5.73 -29.89
C LEU A 610 -29.94 7.12 -30.36
N GLY A 611 -29.03 8.00 -30.82
CA GLY A 611 -29.33 9.37 -31.21
C GLY A 611 -29.64 10.29 -30.03
N LEU A 612 -29.20 9.93 -28.82
CA LEU A 612 -29.34 10.71 -27.60
C LEU A 612 -28.03 11.45 -27.29
N ASP A 613 -28.13 12.65 -26.73
CA ASP A 613 -26.98 13.45 -26.33
C ASP A 613 -26.89 13.54 -24.79
N PRO A 614 -25.99 12.77 -24.15
CA PRO A 614 -25.86 12.78 -22.69
C PRO A 614 -25.35 14.12 -22.15
N ARG A 615 -24.55 14.89 -22.93
CA ARG A 615 -24.06 16.22 -22.53
C ARG A 615 -25.19 17.24 -22.49
N LYS A 616 -26.08 17.19 -23.47
CA LYS A 616 -27.27 18.06 -23.46
C LYS A 616 -28.21 17.69 -22.31
N ALA A 617 -28.41 16.39 -22.07
CA ALA A 617 -29.29 15.91 -21.02
C ALA A 617 -28.78 16.21 -19.60
N SER A 618 -27.46 16.38 -19.40
CA SER A 618 -26.89 16.69 -18.09
C SER A 618 -27.19 18.10 -17.58
N ALA A 619 -27.96 18.90 -18.33
CA ALA A 619 -28.52 20.15 -17.83
C ALA A 619 -29.68 19.94 -16.84
N SER A 620 -30.27 18.74 -16.81
CA SER A 620 -31.42 18.41 -15.95
C SER A 620 -31.30 16.98 -15.43
N GLU A 621 -31.40 16.79 -14.11
CA GLU A 621 -31.35 15.45 -13.49
C GLU A 621 -32.40 14.50 -14.08
N SER A 622 -33.61 14.99 -14.33
CA SER A 622 -34.70 14.15 -14.85
C SER A 622 -34.47 13.73 -16.30
N GLU A 623 -33.91 14.61 -17.13
CA GLU A 623 -33.57 14.30 -18.52
C GLU A 623 -32.38 13.34 -18.59
N TYR A 624 -31.34 13.59 -17.79
CA TYR A 624 -30.16 12.74 -17.71
C TYR A 624 -30.52 11.33 -17.25
N ARG A 625 -31.31 11.20 -16.18
CA ARG A 625 -31.83 9.91 -15.70
C ARG A 625 -32.63 9.19 -16.78
N SER A 626 -33.49 9.90 -17.52
CA SER A 626 -34.27 9.34 -18.63
C SER A 626 -33.39 8.81 -19.77
N VAL A 627 -32.32 9.53 -20.14
CA VAL A 627 -31.34 9.05 -21.13
C VAL A 627 -30.61 7.80 -20.62
N MET A 628 -30.13 7.83 -19.38
CA MET A 628 -29.40 6.72 -18.78
C MET A 628 -30.24 5.45 -18.59
N GLU A 629 -31.53 5.57 -18.29
CA GLU A 629 -32.47 4.43 -18.28
C GLU A 629 -32.66 3.81 -19.67
N LYS A 630 -32.75 4.63 -20.73
CA LYS A 630 -32.84 4.11 -22.11
C LYS A 630 -31.58 3.34 -22.50
N VAL A 631 -30.41 3.86 -22.12
CA VAL A 631 -29.12 3.20 -22.31
C VAL A 631 -29.06 1.88 -21.55
N LEU A 632 -29.41 1.88 -20.25
CA LEU A 632 -29.43 0.68 -19.41
C LEU A 632 -30.33 -0.40 -19.99
N ASN A 633 -31.56 -0.05 -20.36
CA ASN A 633 -32.50 -0.99 -20.96
C ASN A 633 -31.94 -1.63 -22.23
N LYS A 634 -31.28 -0.84 -23.08
CA LYS A 634 -30.69 -1.38 -24.31
C LYS A 634 -29.49 -2.29 -24.03
N LEU A 635 -28.65 -1.93 -23.06
CA LEU A 635 -27.51 -2.75 -22.63
C LEU A 635 -27.97 -4.07 -21.99
N ILE A 636 -29.07 -4.07 -21.23
CA ILE A 636 -29.66 -5.29 -20.66
C ILE A 636 -30.24 -6.18 -21.78
N GLU A 637 -31.02 -5.60 -22.70
CA GLU A 637 -31.61 -6.33 -23.84
C GLU A 637 -30.56 -7.08 -24.68
N THR A 638 -29.40 -6.46 -24.84
CA THR A 638 -28.30 -6.95 -25.69
C THR A 638 -27.19 -7.64 -24.89
N LYS A 639 -27.35 -7.82 -23.57
CA LYS A 639 -26.33 -8.41 -22.69
C LYS A 639 -25.85 -9.79 -23.14
N LYS A 640 -26.73 -10.60 -23.72
CA LYS A 640 -26.39 -11.92 -24.29
C LYS A 640 -25.38 -11.88 -25.45
N TYR A 641 -25.18 -10.71 -26.08
CA TYR A 641 -24.17 -10.55 -27.13
C TYR A 641 -22.77 -10.32 -26.56
N VAL A 642 -22.68 -9.96 -25.28
CA VAL A 642 -21.44 -9.64 -24.58
C VAL A 642 -20.78 -10.92 -24.07
N LYS A 643 -19.53 -11.12 -24.45
CA LYS A 643 -18.66 -12.20 -23.96
C LYS A 643 -18.23 -11.95 -22.52
N THR A 644 -17.72 -10.75 -22.25
CA THR A 644 -17.29 -10.29 -20.93
C THR A 644 -17.22 -8.77 -20.90
N TYR A 645 -17.28 -8.19 -19.70
CA TYR A 645 -16.90 -6.81 -19.47
C TYR A 645 -15.43 -6.77 -19.08
N TRP A 646 -14.57 -6.27 -19.96
CA TRP A 646 -13.14 -6.27 -19.68
C TRP A 646 -12.80 -5.25 -18.57
N GLY A 647 -11.96 -5.68 -17.63
CA GLY A 647 -11.53 -4.87 -16.49
C GLY A 647 -10.12 -4.30 -16.62
N SER A 648 -9.30 -4.86 -17.51
CA SER A 648 -7.92 -4.43 -17.73
C SER A 648 -7.54 -4.43 -19.21
N ARG A 649 -6.51 -3.64 -19.55
CA ARG A 649 -5.91 -3.60 -20.89
C ARG A 649 -5.48 -4.99 -21.36
N GLN A 650 -4.76 -5.72 -20.51
CA GLN A 650 -4.23 -7.05 -20.82
C GLN A 650 -5.34 -8.05 -21.15
N GLU A 651 -6.42 -8.06 -20.37
CA GLU A 651 -7.57 -8.94 -20.61
C GLU A 651 -8.15 -8.70 -22.00
N LEU A 652 -8.37 -7.44 -22.40
CA LEU A 652 -8.92 -7.13 -23.71
C LEU A 652 -7.95 -7.48 -24.85
N GLU A 653 -6.65 -7.19 -24.67
CA GLU A 653 -5.61 -7.53 -25.65
C GLU A 653 -5.56 -9.05 -25.93
N GLU A 654 -5.64 -9.87 -24.88
CA GLU A 654 -5.70 -11.34 -25.03
C GLU A 654 -6.96 -11.80 -25.78
N LEU A 655 -8.13 -11.26 -25.42
CA LEU A 655 -9.41 -11.64 -26.01
C LEU A 655 -9.48 -11.31 -27.51
N LEU A 656 -9.01 -10.13 -27.91
CA LEU A 656 -8.94 -9.72 -29.31
C LEU A 656 -7.89 -10.52 -30.08
N SER A 657 -6.71 -10.74 -29.49
CA SER A 657 -5.61 -11.50 -30.12
C SER A 657 -5.98 -12.95 -30.39
N ARG A 658 -6.70 -13.59 -29.46
CA ARG A 658 -7.20 -14.98 -29.60
C ARG A 658 -8.42 -15.08 -30.52
N GLY A 659 -9.00 -13.96 -30.94
CA GLY A 659 -10.25 -13.93 -31.73
C GLY A 659 -11.48 -14.37 -30.96
N GLU A 660 -11.43 -14.35 -29.62
CA GLU A 660 -12.58 -14.61 -28.75
C GLU A 660 -13.55 -13.42 -28.71
N VAL A 661 -13.04 -12.22 -28.95
CA VAL A 661 -13.80 -10.98 -29.14
C VAL A 661 -13.51 -10.44 -30.53
N TRP A 662 -14.55 -9.96 -31.21
CA TRP A 662 -14.46 -9.44 -32.59
C TRP A 662 -14.70 -7.94 -32.66
N VAL A 663 -15.54 -7.40 -31.78
CA VAL A 663 -15.86 -5.98 -31.68
C VAL A 663 -15.79 -5.60 -30.22
N ALA A 664 -14.97 -4.61 -29.88
CA ALA A 664 -14.87 -4.12 -28.52
C ALA A 664 -14.83 -2.61 -28.43
N SER A 665 -15.41 -2.05 -27.37
CA SER A 665 -15.01 -0.72 -26.92
C SER A 665 -13.61 -0.84 -26.33
N ALA A 666 -12.70 0.01 -26.77
CA ALA A 666 -11.28 -0.04 -26.41
C ALA A 666 -10.67 1.36 -26.41
N TRP A 667 -9.61 1.53 -25.63
CA TRP A 667 -8.72 2.69 -25.79
C TRP A 667 -7.91 2.57 -27.08
N ASP A 668 -7.60 3.70 -27.71
CA ASP A 668 -6.72 3.79 -28.87
C ASP A 668 -5.41 3.01 -28.70
N ALA A 669 -4.74 3.17 -27.56
CA ALA A 669 -3.49 2.49 -27.25
C ALA A 669 -3.61 0.96 -27.32
N ILE A 670 -4.77 0.38 -26.98
CA ILE A 670 -5.03 -1.07 -27.07
C ILE A 670 -5.13 -1.48 -28.54
N GLY A 671 -5.97 -0.78 -29.31
CA GLY A 671 -6.16 -1.06 -30.73
C GLY A 671 -4.86 -0.91 -31.52
N TRP A 672 -4.08 0.14 -31.24
CA TRP A 672 -2.78 0.40 -31.85
C TRP A 672 -1.71 -0.62 -31.46
N SER A 673 -1.67 -1.05 -30.19
CA SER A 673 -0.76 -2.10 -29.73
C SER A 673 -0.98 -3.40 -30.49
N LEU A 674 -2.24 -3.81 -30.62
CA LEU A 674 -2.62 -5.02 -31.34
C LEU A 674 -2.38 -4.92 -32.85
N ALA A 675 -2.66 -3.76 -33.46
CA ALA A 675 -2.44 -3.53 -34.88
C ALA A 675 -0.97 -3.73 -35.31
N LYS A 676 -0.01 -3.51 -34.39
CA LYS A 676 1.43 -3.75 -34.65
C LYS A 676 1.76 -5.23 -34.86
N THR A 677 1.03 -6.14 -34.21
CA THR A 677 1.31 -7.59 -34.23
C THR A 677 0.29 -8.37 -35.06
N ASN A 678 -0.91 -7.83 -35.25
CA ASN A 678 -1.98 -8.43 -36.01
C ASN A 678 -2.70 -7.39 -36.90
N PRO A 679 -2.45 -7.38 -38.22
CA PRO A 679 -3.03 -6.39 -39.13
C PRO A 679 -4.55 -6.52 -39.31
N ASP A 680 -5.14 -7.64 -38.88
CA ASP A 680 -6.60 -7.83 -38.92
C ASP A 680 -7.30 -7.03 -37.82
N ILE A 681 -6.60 -6.61 -36.76
CA ILE A 681 -7.18 -5.82 -35.67
C ILE A 681 -6.94 -4.34 -35.95
N LYS A 682 -8.03 -3.56 -36.02
CA LYS A 682 -8.00 -2.13 -36.30
C LYS A 682 -8.70 -1.35 -35.20
N TYR A 683 -8.15 -0.19 -34.87
CA TYR A 683 -8.85 0.83 -34.11
C TYR A 683 -9.64 1.71 -35.06
N MET A 684 -10.96 1.78 -34.88
CA MET A 684 -11.88 2.42 -35.82
C MET A 684 -12.77 3.43 -35.11
N ILE A 685 -12.91 4.59 -35.73
CA ILE A 685 -13.68 5.71 -35.21
C ILE A 685 -15.09 5.68 -35.82
N PRO A 686 -16.14 5.51 -35.00
CA PRO A 686 -17.52 5.48 -35.48
C PRO A 686 -18.00 6.83 -36.01
N GLU A 687 -19.07 6.82 -36.82
CA GLU A 687 -19.73 8.03 -37.35
C GLU A 687 -20.23 8.96 -36.24
N GLU A 688 -20.60 8.40 -35.08
CA GLU A 688 -21.02 9.18 -33.92
C GLU A 688 -19.87 9.97 -33.28
N GLY A 689 -18.62 9.63 -33.58
CA GLY A 689 -17.41 10.24 -33.03
C GLY A 689 -16.79 9.44 -31.89
N ALA A 690 -15.46 9.54 -31.74
CA ALA A 690 -14.73 8.91 -30.64
C ALA A 690 -15.04 9.59 -29.30
N MET A 691 -15.04 8.83 -28.21
CA MET A 691 -15.11 9.41 -26.86
C MET A 691 -13.73 9.92 -26.46
N GLY A 692 -13.57 11.21 -26.22
CA GLY A 692 -12.29 11.84 -25.91
C GLY A 692 -12.12 12.12 -24.43
N TRP A 693 -10.97 11.75 -23.87
CA TRP A 693 -10.55 12.14 -22.53
C TRP A 693 -9.32 13.05 -22.62
N ILE A 694 -9.23 14.01 -21.70
CA ILE A 694 -8.09 14.92 -21.58
C ILE A 694 -7.67 14.92 -20.12
N ASP A 695 -6.46 14.43 -19.85
CA ASP A 695 -5.77 14.67 -18.60
C ASP A 695 -5.11 16.03 -18.64
N THR A 696 -5.19 16.73 -17.51
CA THR A 696 -4.82 18.14 -17.42
C THR A 696 -3.57 18.32 -16.57
N PHE A 697 -3.05 19.53 -16.52
CA PHE A 697 -2.25 20.03 -15.41
C PHE A 697 -3.15 20.88 -14.52
N ALA A 698 -3.17 20.60 -13.22
CA ALA A 698 -3.83 21.39 -12.19
C ALA A 698 -2.82 21.68 -11.07
N ILE A 699 -2.86 22.87 -10.48
CA ILE A 699 -1.96 23.23 -9.37
C ILE A 699 -2.70 23.02 -8.06
N SER A 700 -2.06 22.34 -7.11
CA SER A 700 -2.63 22.11 -5.79
C SER A 700 -2.89 23.43 -5.06
N ASN A 701 -3.97 23.52 -4.29
CA ASN A 701 -4.28 24.70 -3.49
C ASN A 701 -3.19 25.00 -2.44
N GLU A 702 -2.53 23.97 -1.91
CA GLU A 702 -1.45 24.06 -0.92
C GLU A 702 -0.06 23.83 -1.55
N ALA A 703 0.11 24.15 -2.83
CA ALA A 703 1.39 24.01 -3.54
C ALA A 703 2.46 24.94 -2.93
N GLU A 704 3.63 24.40 -2.64
CA GLU A 704 4.77 25.16 -2.09
C GLU A 704 5.66 25.73 -3.21
N ASN A 705 5.73 25.05 -4.36
CA ASN A 705 6.65 25.34 -5.47
C ASN A 705 5.88 25.67 -6.76
N ILE A 706 5.10 26.76 -6.71
CA ILE A 706 4.19 27.16 -7.79
C ILE A 706 4.95 27.52 -9.08
N ASP A 707 6.05 28.27 -8.97
CA ASP A 707 6.83 28.69 -10.15
C ASP A 707 7.52 27.49 -10.82
N GLU A 708 7.97 26.52 -10.03
CA GLU A 708 8.51 25.25 -10.52
C GLU A 708 7.44 24.42 -11.24
N ALA A 709 6.18 24.45 -10.78
CA ALA A 709 5.07 23.78 -11.45
C ALA A 709 4.80 24.40 -12.83
N TYR A 710 4.76 25.73 -12.94
CA TYR A 710 4.65 26.42 -14.23
C TYR A 710 5.85 26.15 -15.15
N ALA A 711 7.07 26.09 -14.60
CA ALA A 711 8.25 25.74 -15.37
C ALA A 711 8.13 24.34 -15.99
N TRP A 712 7.61 23.36 -15.23
CA TRP A 712 7.37 22.00 -15.72
C TRP A 712 6.29 21.95 -16.81
N ILE A 713 5.17 22.66 -16.63
CA ILE A 713 4.11 22.75 -17.65
C ILE A 713 4.71 23.28 -18.96
N ASN A 714 5.41 24.40 -18.91
CA ASN A 714 6.02 25.01 -20.10
C ASN A 714 7.06 24.10 -20.76
N PHE A 715 7.88 23.41 -19.96
CA PHE A 715 8.88 22.47 -20.44
C PHE A 715 8.25 21.27 -21.16
N ILE A 716 7.26 20.63 -20.54
CA ILE A 716 6.60 19.46 -21.14
C ILE A 716 5.81 19.83 -22.40
N MET A 717 5.21 21.02 -22.44
CA MET A 717 4.44 21.47 -23.60
C MET A 717 5.30 21.90 -24.79
N MET A 718 6.64 21.94 -24.67
CA MET A 718 7.52 22.10 -25.84
C MET A 718 7.33 20.91 -26.81
N PRO A 719 7.10 21.16 -28.13
CA PRO A 719 6.75 20.10 -29.09
C PRO A 719 7.72 18.91 -29.09
N GLU A 720 9.01 19.16 -28.96
CA GLU A 720 10.06 18.13 -28.90
C GLU A 720 10.01 17.27 -27.63
N ASN A 721 9.64 17.85 -26.48
CA ASN A 721 9.52 17.12 -25.21
C ASN A 721 8.21 16.32 -25.18
N ALA A 722 7.12 16.92 -25.64
CA ALA A 722 5.84 16.26 -25.83
C ALA A 722 5.93 15.04 -26.76
N ALA A 723 6.67 15.16 -27.86
CA ALA A 723 6.88 14.08 -28.83
C ALA A 723 7.56 12.84 -28.22
N VAL A 724 8.42 13.02 -27.22
CA VAL A 724 9.06 11.92 -26.48
C VAL A 724 8.02 11.09 -25.73
N ILE A 725 7.07 11.75 -25.07
CA ILE A 725 5.98 11.08 -24.34
C ILE A 725 5.14 10.27 -25.34
N THR A 726 4.71 10.89 -26.44
CA THR A 726 3.91 10.21 -27.47
C THR A 726 4.63 9.04 -28.12
N SER A 727 5.93 9.15 -28.34
CA SER A 727 6.72 8.06 -28.93
C SER A 727 6.89 6.87 -27.99
N LYS A 728 6.97 7.11 -26.67
CA LYS A 728 7.15 6.04 -25.67
C LYS A 728 5.85 5.38 -25.24
N THR A 729 4.83 6.18 -24.95
CA THR A 729 3.59 5.67 -24.34
C THR A 729 2.51 5.38 -25.38
N GLY A 730 2.58 6.05 -26.53
CA GLY A 730 1.50 6.08 -27.52
C GLY A 730 0.38 7.06 -27.18
N TYR A 731 0.42 7.73 -26.03
CA TYR A 731 -0.56 8.76 -25.68
C TYR A 731 -0.26 10.07 -26.40
N LEU A 732 -1.30 10.81 -26.76
CA LEU A 732 -1.14 12.08 -27.45
C LEU A 732 -0.99 13.18 -26.41
N VAL A 733 -0.03 14.08 -26.64
CA VAL A 733 0.15 15.27 -25.81
C VAL A 733 -0.56 16.42 -26.50
N ALA A 734 -1.21 17.30 -25.73
CA ALA A 734 -1.92 18.48 -26.22
C ALA A 734 -1.00 19.58 -26.79
N SER A 735 0.29 19.27 -26.97
CA SER A 735 1.28 20.17 -27.51
C SER A 735 1.17 20.24 -29.03
N LYS A 736 1.05 21.46 -29.55
CA LYS A 736 0.89 21.77 -30.97
C LYS A 736 2.13 21.34 -31.74
N GLY A 737 1.95 20.48 -32.74
CA GLY A 737 3.04 19.98 -33.59
C GLY A 737 3.88 18.87 -32.98
N SER A 738 3.59 18.40 -31.76
CA SER A 738 4.31 17.28 -31.12
C SER A 738 4.18 15.96 -31.89
N LEU A 739 3.03 15.70 -32.52
CA LEU A 739 2.80 14.50 -33.33
C LEU A 739 3.75 14.43 -34.54
N GLU A 740 4.06 15.56 -35.17
CA GLU A 740 4.98 15.64 -36.32
C GLU A 740 6.43 15.28 -35.94
N LEU A 741 6.78 15.46 -34.67
CA LEU A 741 8.09 15.17 -34.12
C LEU A 741 8.15 13.79 -33.43
N SER A 742 7.01 13.08 -33.33
CA SER A 742 6.93 11.75 -32.74
C SER A 742 7.48 10.66 -33.66
N SER A 743 7.64 9.44 -33.14
CA SER A 743 8.11 8.30 -33.93
C SER A 743 7.27 8.07 -35.20
N PRO A 744 7.89 7.69 -36.34
CA PRO A 744 7.15 7.41 -37.58
C PRO A 744 6.03 6.39 -37.40
N GLU A 745 6.22 5.42 -36.51
CA GLU A 745 5.23 4.40 -36.17
C GLU A 745 4.01 5.00 -35.46
N SER A 746 4.21 5.84 -34.43
CA SER A 746 3.12 6.52 -33.72
C SER A 746 2.35 7.45 -34.65
N LYS A 747 3.07 8.23 -35.47
CA LYS A 747 2.46 9.15 -36.45
C LYS A 747 1.58 8.40 -37.45
N LYS A 748 2.10 7.33 -38.04
CA LYS A 748 1.36 6.51 -39.01
C LYS A 748 0.09 5.92 -38.41
N LEU A 749 0.16 5.36 -37.20
CA LEU A 749 -1.01 4.79 -36.53
C LEU A 749 -2.10 5.84 -36.25
N PHE A 750 -1.69 7.06 -35.88
CA PHE A 750 -2.61 8.17 -35.70
C PHE A 750 -3.28 8.57 -37.01
N GLU A 751 -2.51 8.81 -38.08
CA GLU A 751 -3.03 9.21 -39.40
C GLU A 751 -3.93 8.14 -40.03
N GLU A 752 -3.67 6.85 -39.78
CA GLU A 752 -4.52 5.75 -40.22
C GLU A 752 -5.85 5.65 -39.44
N SER A 753 -5.86 6.13 -38.19
CA SER A 753 -7.03 6.02 -37.31
C SER A 753 -7.91 7.27 -37.33
N PHE A 754 -7.32 8.45 -37.51
CA PHE A 754 -8.00 9.73 -37.39
C PHE A 754 -7.95 10.53 -38.69
N SER A 755 -9.11 10.75 -39.30
CA SER A 755 -9.27 11.81 -40.30
C SER A 755 -9.41 13.18 -39.60
N PRO A 756 -9.14 14.30 -40.30
CA PRO A 756 -9.41 15.64 -39.76
C PRO A 756 -10.88 15.85 -39.34
N GLU A 757 -11.82 15.16 -39.99
CA GLU A 757 -13.24 15.18 -39.63
C GLU A 757 -13.49 14.40 -38.33
N ASN A 758 -12.84 13.25 -38.14
CA ASN A 758 -12.92 12.45 -36.92
C ASN A 758 -12.44 13.25 -35.71
N ILE A 759 -11.32 13.98 -35.84
CA ILE A 759 -10.77 14.82 -34.77
C ILE A 759 -11.76 15.91 -34.36
N LYS A 760 -12.38 16.58 -35.33
CA LYS A 760 -13.41 17.61 -35.07
C LYS A 760 -14.69 17.05 -34.45
N ASN A 761 -14.97 15.77 -34.67
CA ASN A 761 -16.15 15.09 -34.15
C ASN A 761 -15.91 14.35 -32.82
N ILE A 762 -14.72 14.48 -32.20
CA ILE A 762 -14.46 13.87 -30.89
C ILE A 762 -15.46 14.41 -29.86
N LYS A 763 -16.07 13.48 -29.12
CA LYS A 763 -16.97 13.77 -28.02
C LYS A 763 -16.16 13.82 -26.72
N TRP A 764 -15.62 15.00 -26.43
CA TRP A 764 -14.88 15.25 -25.20
C TRP A 764 -15.76 15.02 -23.96
N TYR A 765 -15.20 14.37 -22.95
CA TYR A 765 -15.83 14.30 -21.64
C TYR A 765 -16.08 15.72 -21.11
N PHE A 766 -17.26 15.90 -20.51
CA PHE A 766 -17.73 17.17 -19.98
C PHE A 766 -17.86 17.08 -18.46
N ALA A 767 -17.84 18.23 -17.78
CA ALA A 767 -18.05 18.28 -16.35
C ALA A 767 -19.41 17.69 -15.98
N LEU A 768 -19.41 16.72 -15.08
CA LEU A 768 -20.64 16.05 -14.64
C LEU A 768 -21.21 16.76 -13.40
N PRO A 769 -22.51 17.06 -13.39
CA PRO A 769 -23.20 17.41 -12.15
C PRO A 769 -23.09 16.27 -11.14
N GLU A 770 -23.10 16.58 -9.84
CA GLU A 770 -22.97 15.59 -8.77
C GLU A 770 -23.97 14.43 -8.90
N TYR A 771 -25.24 14.75 -9.21
CA TYR A 771 -26.29 13.75 -9.41
C TYR A 771 -26.03 12.78 -10.58
N ALA A 772 -25.24 13.18 -11.58
CA ALA A 772 -24.98 12.36 -12.75
C ALA A 772 -24.07 11.17 -12.39
N VAL A 773 -23.12 11.38 -11.48
CA VAL A 773 -22.22 10.33 -10.97
C VAL A 773 -23.02 9.23 -10.27
N ASP A 774 -23.99 9.61 -9.44
CA ASP A 774 -24.87 8.67 -8.73
C ASP A 774 -25.77 7.89 -9.71
N ILE A 775 -26.31 8.55 -10.72
CA ILE A 775 -27.12 7.91 -11.77
C ILE A 775 -26.30 6.89 -12.54
N GLU A 776 -25.07 7.23 -12.92
CA GLU A 776 -24.18 6.31 -13.64
C GLU A 776 -23.76 5.10 -12.79
N ALA A 777 -23.54 5.31 -11.49
CA ALA A 777 -23.24 4.23 -10.55
C ALA A 777 -24.42 3.25 -10.44
N ASP A 778 -25.66 3.76 -10.32
CA ASP A 778 -26.88 2.93 -10.32
C ASP A 778 -27.03 2.12 -11.61
N VAL A 779 -26.83 2.77 -12.78
CA VAL A 779 -26.85 2.09 -14.08
C VAL A 779 -25.79 0.99 -14.14
N GLN A 780 -24.58 1.26 -13.65
CA GLN A 780 -23.50 0.27 -13.64
C GLN A 780 -23.86 -0.95 -12.77
N GLU A 781 -24.40 -0.72 -11.57
CA GLU A 781 -24.77 -1.79 -10.64
C GLU A 781 -25.91 -2.66 -11.22
N ARG A 782 -26.97 -2.03 -11.72
CA ARG A 782 -28.11 -2.72 -12.31
C ARG A 782 -27.74 -3.49 -13.58
N LEU A 783 -26.85 -2.93 -14.41
CA LEU A 783 -26.33 -3.64 -15.58
C LEU A 783 -25.57 -4.91 -15.18
N LYS A 784 -24.74 -4.85 -14.12
CA LYS A 784 -24.01 -6.01 -13.63
C LYS A 784 -24.95 -7.07 -13.05
N ALA A 785 -25.95 -6.65 -12.26
CA ALA A 785 -26.92 -7.53 -11.60
C ALA A 785 -27.89 -8.24 -12.56
N ALA A 786 -28.22 -7.65 -13.71
CA ALA A 786 -29.14 -8.26 -14.67
C ALA A 786 -28.65 -9.63 -15.17
N THR A 787 -29.47 -10.67 -15.10
CA THR A 787 -29.15 -11.95 -15.74
C THR A 787 -29.43 -11.87 -17.24
N GLY A 788 -28.48 -12.33 -18.08
CA GLY A 788 -28.69 -12.35 -19.53
C GLY A 788 -29.80 -13.34 -19.87
N ASN A 789 -30.95 -12.83 -20.31
CA ASN A 789 -32.05 -13.67 -20.80
C ASN A 789 -31.74 -14.33 -22.14
#